data_AF-A0A0D0PZD3-F1
#
_entry.id   AF-A0A0D0PZD3-F1
#
_cell.length_a   1.000
_cell.length_b   1.000
_cell.length_c   1.000
_cell.angle_alpha   90.00
_cell.angle_beta   90.00
_cell.angle_gamma   90.00
#
_symmetry.space_group_name_H-M   'P 1'
#
loop_
_entity.id
_entity.type
_entity.pdbx_description
1 polymer ?
#
loop_
_entity_poly.entity_id
_entity_poly.type
_entity_poly.pdbx_seq_one_letter_code
_entity_poly.pdbx_strand_id
1 'polypeptide(L)'
;MELRDHGGAASAPELPSATRRLMTALAEGRAGRAFPPVAVPGPDGTLAVERPLGGPAEARALGHALADARFAPLHEVLRRIDAWSERAVADDRLIDPQLLRPENADLFGPLLTETLETCVDRPSDRAAAFADRRAGQFLDFLTLFLDRLARDRPAERRVTGLWANGEETHNGGQRVLRVESVDGVRLAYKPRPATGELLFLAAEDSVFALLNALPPAAGPVRLPTVRTWAGSGPDRACYSWQEWIEPPDAWGVLRTDGGWSLRGAVLDPGAAARYWHRAGSLAAAAFAFGITDLIGGNVLIGQRPGDGEPLLFPVDLEAYFADPKRLFETGLLFDPAVSAHHHVGLENVARWCDLDGPATCWRPQPDGSLRLERRTLPLARTGTRTVVGDTGGRTGYGPHLPAMLRGMFDAWTLMCRHRARIAEFLAERAAGHVVRVIARPTAEYPGGGDVPLTEGESEQLARGDVPYFFRAADGGPLLALRMPPGRELCADPTDAPHDEGRPWPPVATVREGGKLDLAGLGIALRDAVEHVYGDPEPRRGGLHDHGRGVRIGLRGPREGEVAFDWPTAGRRITYRWDETKLRLCIDPLNDPAAREAAGIRERLLRLGRIDAALRGPWAAGGFTDTGLEAKLDRLTGTGVVWLRGVVAEHGWPGRGLVGEEAAAVASALLQHCTGELEFRRECLALIEAAAERGDMPRRDAAYLTDSLRRAEGRPQLYGTKFERAAGGDLRPCPIEDAERVDERRAAVGLGPLADYAALLAAKYPAPENEGVQA
;
A
#
# COMPACT_ATOMS: atom_id res chain seq x y z
N MET A 1 27.00 -15.28 -24.68
CA MET A 1 26.53 -15.72 -26.01
C MET A 1 26.27 -14.49 -26.86
N GLU A 2 26.59 -14.51 -28.14
CA GLU A 2 26.46 -13.34 -29.03
C GLU A 2 25.80 -13.77 -30.36
N LEU A 3 24.80 -13.01 -30.82
CA LEU A 3 24.06 -13.23 -32.05
C LEU A 3 24.51 -12.20 -33.08
N ARG A 4 25.11 -12.68 -34.17
CA ARG A 4 25.53 -11.85 -35.31
C ARG A 4 24.76 -12.29 -36.55
N ASP A 5 24.23 -11.33 -37.31
CA ASP A 5 23.69 -11.64 -38.64
C ASP A 5 24.87 -11.86 -39.58
N HIS A 6 25.05 -13.10 -40.04
CA HIS A 6 26.10 -13.47 -40.98
C HIS A 6 25.75 -13.11 -42.44
N GLY A 7 24.61 -12.44 -42.67
CA GLY A 7 24.05 -12.21 -44.00
C GLY A 7 23.55 -13.51 -44.64
N GLY A 8 22.73 -13.41 -45.69
CA GLY A 8 22.12 -14.57 -46.36
C GLY A 8 23.09 -15.53 -47.08
N ALA A 9 24.40 -15.40 -46.87
CA ALA A 9 25.46 -16.17 -47.55
C ALA A 9 25.97 -17.38 -46.75
N ALA A 10 25.65 -17.50 -45.45
CA ALA A 10 26.00 -18.68 -44.65
C ALA A 10 24.95 -19.79 -44.82
N SER A 11 25.39 -21.03 -45.10
CA SER A 11 24.52 -22.20 -45.13
C SER A 11 23.88 -22.38 -43.76
N ALA A 12 22.54 -22.55 -43.71
CA ALA A 12 21.85 -22.81 -42.46
C ALA A 12 22.43 -24.06 -41.77
N PRO A 13 22.75 -24.00 -40.46
CA PRO A 13 23.29 -25.14 -39.74
C PRO A 13 22.28 -26.28 -39.71
N GLU A 14 22.77 -27.52 -39.66
CA GLU A 14 21.92 -28.68 -39.44
C GLU A 14 21.38 -28.68 -38.01
N LEU A 15 20.17 -28.15 -37.83
CA LEU A 15 19.45 -28.18 -36.57
C LEU A 15 18.45 -29.35 -36.52
N PRO A 16 18.21 -29.93 -35.33
CA PRO A 16 17.13 -30.89 -35.10
C PRO A 16 15.76 -30.33 -35.53
N SER A 17 14.84 -31.23 -35.93
CA SER A 17 13.52 -30.87 -36.48
C SER A 17 12.73 -29.90 -35.59
N ALA A 18 12.56 -30.23 -34.30
CA ALA A 18 11.81 -29.40 -33.36
C ALA A 18 12.44 -28.00 -33.19
N THR A 19 13.78 -27.93 -33.11
CA THR A 19 14.49 -26.64 -33.05
C THR A 19 14.28 -25.82 -34.33
N ARG A 20 14.32 -26.45 -35.50
CA ARG A 20 14.09 -25.77 -36.77
C ARG A 20 12.70 -25.13 -36.83
N ARG A 21 11.66 -25.86 -36.40
CA ARG A 21 10.29 -25.32 -36.36
C ARG A 21 10.14 -24.19 -35.35
N LEU A 22 10.79 -24.29 -34.18
CA LEU A 22 10.84 -23.18 -33.22
C LEU A 22 11.53 -21.94 -33.82
N MET A 23 12.62 -22.11 -34.58
CA MET A 23 13.28 -21.00 -35.29
C MET A 23 12.38 -20.42 -36.39
N THR A 24 11.60 -21.23 -37.10
CA THR A 24 10.58 -20.74 -38.04
C THR A 24 9.51 -19.91 -37.31
N ALA A 25 8.98 -20.41 -36.19
CA ALA A 25 8.02 -19.67 -35.38
C ALA A 25 8.61 -18.36 -34.81
N LEU A 26 9.90 -18.35 -34.47
CA LEU A 26 10.63 -17.15 -34.04
C LEU A 26 10.79 -16.15 -35.21
N ALA A 27 11.10 -16.64 -36.41
CA ALA A 27 11.21 -15.81 -37.61
C ALA A 27 9.87 -15.12 -37.97
N GLU A 28 8.75 -15.79 -37.66
CA GLU A 28 7.39 -15.28 -37.82
C GLU A 28 6.91 -14.42 -36.63
N GLY A 29 7.74 -14.25 -35.59
CA GLY A 29 7.42 -13.43 -34.41
C GLY A 29 6.48 -14.11 -33.39
N ARG A 30 6.23 -15.41 -33.51
CA ARG A 30 5.30 -16.17 -32.64
C ARG A 30 5.97 -16.82 -31.42
N ALA A 31 7.30 -16.97 -31.43
CA ALA A 31 8.03 -17.70 -30.39
C ALA A 31 8.95 -16.83 -29.52
N GLY A 32 8.78 -15.50 -29.52
CA GLY A 32 9.72 -14.59 -28.83
C GLY A 32 9.82 -14.81 -27.32
N ARG A 33 8.74 -15.28 -26.66
CA ARG A 33 8.74 -15.60 -25.22
C ARG A 33 9.51 -16.88 -24.85
N ALA A 34 9.95 -17.66 -25.83
CA ALA A 34 10.80 -18.81 -25.60
C ALA A 34 12.24 -18.43 -25.25
N PHE A 35 12.57 -17.15 -25.38
CA PHE A 35 13.90 -16.62 -25.20
C PHE A 35 13.88 -15.33 -24.37
N PRO A 36 15.00 -14.96 -23.75
CA PRO A 36 15.17 -13.65 -23.14
C PRO A 36 14.78 -12.50 -24.11
N PRO A 37 14.20 -11.39 -23.63
CA PRO A 37 13.82 -10.27 -24.48
C PRO A 37 15.03 -9.42 -24.87
N VAL A 38 14.86 -8.55 -25.88
CA VAL A 38 15.82 -7.47 -26.18
C VAL A 38 15.51 -6.29 -25.26
N ALA A 39 16.51 -5.85 -24.51
CA ALA A 39 16.37 -4.79 -23.52
C ALA A 39 17.37 -3.66 -23.73
N VAL A 40 16.91 -2.42 -23.54
CA VAL A 40 17.69 -1.18 -23.64
C VAL A 40 17.67 -0.42 -22.32
N PRO A 41 18.57 0.56 -22.07
CA PRO A 41 18.46 1.43 -20.90
C PRO A 41 17.06 2.06 -20.83
N GLY A 42 16.40 1.91 -19.68
CA GLY A 42 15.06 2.43 -19.42
C GLY A 42 15.07 3.63 -18.46
N PRO A 43 13.88 4.16 -18.11
CA PRO A 43 13.73 5.26 -17.16
C PRO A 43 14.12 4.84 -15.73
N ASP A 44 14.45 5.81 -14.86
CA ASP A 44 14.83 5.60 -13.45
C ASP A 44 15.88 4.48 -13.22
N GLY A 45 16.81 4.27 -14.15
CA GLY A 45 17.84 3.24 -14.01
C GLY A 45 17.32 1.81 -14.14
N THR A 46 16.21 1.61 -14.84
CA THR A 46 15.67 0.29 -15.19
C THR A 46 16.17 -0.19 -16.55
N LEU A 47 15.82 -1.43 -16.93
CA LEU A 47 15.98 -1.95 -18.30
C LEU A 47 14.63 -2.05 -18.98
N ALA A 48 14.42 -1.29 -20.04
CA ALA A 48 13.19 -1.38 -20.81
C ALA A 48 13.25 -2.52 -21.82
N VAL A 49 12.21 -3.37 -21.83
CA VAL A 49 12.01 -4.35 -22.91
C VAL A 49 11.63 -3.58 -24.18
N GLU A 50 12.57 -3.52 -25.13
CA GLU A 50 12.34 -2.87 -26.42
C GLU A 50 11.38 -3.72 -27.27
N ARG A 51 11.63 -5.03 -27.28
CA ARG A 51 10.84 -6.03 -28.02
C ARG A 51 11.18 -7.46 -27.59
N PRO A 52 10.27 -8.42 -27.82
CA PRO A 52 10.64 -9.83 -27.83
C PRO A 52 11.71 -10.10 -28.90
N LEU A 53 12.53 -11.13 -28.70
CA LEU A 53 13.40 -11.64 -29.76
C LEU A 53 12.54 -12.18 -30.91
N GLY A 54 12.89 -11.91 -32.16
CA GLY A 54 12.10 -12.36 -33.30
C GLY A 54 12.49 -11.78 -34.66
N GLY A 55 11.95 -12.39 -35.72
CA GLY A 55 12.19 -11.99 -37.10
C GLY A 55 13.28 -12.82 -37.80
N PRO A 56 13.37 -12.77 -39.15
CA PRO A 56 14.19 -13.71 -39.92
C PRO A 56 15.69 -13.64 -39.61
N ALA A 57 16.24 -12.44 -39.37
CA ALA A 57 17.66 -12.26 -39.09
C ALA A 57 18.04 -12.85 -37.72
N GLU A 58 17.26 -12.57 -36.69
CA GLU A 58 17.50 -13.05 -35.33
C GLU A 58 17.28 -14.55 -35.21
N ALA A 59 16.28 -15.09 -35.90
CA ALA A 59 16.07 -16.54 -35.97
C ALA A 59 17.25 -17.26 -36.64
N ARG A 60 17.83 -16.69 -37.71
CA ARG A 60 19.04 -17.25 -38.33
C ARG A 60 20.25 -17.16 -37.40
N ALA A 61 20.49 -16.00 -36.79
CA ALA A 61 21.63 -15.78 -35.90
C ALA A 61 21.54 -16.70 -34.67
N LEU A 62 20.36 -16.82 -34.06
CA LEU A 62 20.11 -17.75 -32.96
C LEU A 62 20.28 -19.19 -33.41
N GLY A 63 19.76 -19.56 -34.58
CA GLY A 63 19.95 -20.90 -35.15
C GLY A 63 21.43 -21.28 -35.30
N HIS A 64 22.29 -20.35 -35.75
CA HIS A 64 23.75 -20.56 -35.80
C HIS A 64 24.36 -20.71 -34.42
N ALA A 65 23.99 -19.85 -33.47
CA ALA A 65 24.50 -19.96 -32.11
C ALA A 65 24.09 -21.27 -31.43
N LEU A 66 22.86 -21.73 -31.66
CA LEU A 66 22.35 -22.99 -31.13
C LEU A 66 23.00 -24.23 -31.76
N ALA A 67 23.71 -24.11 -32.88
CA ALA A 67 24.44 -25.25 -33.48
C ALA A 67 25.68 -25.67 -32.67
N ASP A 68 26.13 -24.85 -31.71
CA ASP A 68 27.21 -25.20 -30.78
C ASP A 68 26.80 -26.40 -29.90
N ALA A 69 27.71 -27.37 -29.74
CA ALA A 69 27.49 -28.59 -28.97
C ALA A 69 27.06 -28.34 -27.51
N ARG A 70 27.38 -27.18 -26.94
CA ARG A 70 26.90 -26.77 -25.60
C ARG A 70 25.37 -26.71 -25.47
N PHE A 71 24.65 -26.55 -26.58
CA PHE A 71 23.18 -26.47 -26.60
C PHE A 71 22.50 -27.82 -26.91
N ALA A 72 23.27 -28.90 -26.97
CA ALA A 72 22.72 -30.26 -27.03
C ALA A 72 21.63 -30.54 -25.98
N PRO A 73 21.75 -30.08 -24.70
CA PRO A 73 20.66 -30.24 -23.73
C PRO A 73 19.35 -29.55 -24.14
N LEU A 74 19.41 -28.33 -24.70
CA LEU A 74 18.22 -27.61 -25.16
C LEU A 74 17.54 -28.33 -26.34
N HIS A 75 18.34 -28.86 -27.28
CA HIS A 75 17.80 -29.68 -28.37
C HIS A 75 17.12 -30.93 -27.87
N GLU A 76 17.68 -31.58 -26.85
CA GLU A 76 17.09 -32.76 -26.24
C GLU A 76 15.76 -32.44 -25.54
N VAL A 77 15.68 -31.30 -24.81
CA VAL A 77 14.41 -30.82 -24.24
C VAL A 77 13.35 -30.63 -25.32
N LEU A 78 13.68 -29.95 -26.41
CA LEU A 78 12.75 -29.74 -27.52
C LEU A 78 12.30 -31.05 -28.18
N ARG A 79 13.23 -32.00 -28.36
CA ARG A 79 12.92 -33.34 -28.88
C ARG A 79 11.98 -34.10 -27.94
N ARG A 80 12.20 -34.01 -26.63
CA ARG A 80 11.34 -34.64 -25.61
C ARG A 80 9.96 -34.02 -25.57
N ILE A 81 9.85 -32.70 -25.68
CA ILE A 81 8.56 -32.01 -25.82
C ILE A 81 7.85 -32.55 -27.06
N ASP A 82 8.48 -32.53 -28.23
CA ASP A 82 7.85 -32.98 -29.49
C ASP A 82 7.35 -34.44 -29.40
N ALA A 83 8.20 -35.33 -28.88
CA ALA A 83 7.85 -36.74 -28.69
C ALA A 83 6.73 -36.92 -27.65
N TRP A 84 6.69 -36.09 -26.61
CA TRP A 84 5.58 -36.08 -25.65
C TRP A 84 4.31 -35.58 -26.31
N SER A 85 4.34 -34.47 -27.06
CA SER A 85 3.18 -33.89 -27.75
C SER A 85 2.51 -34.86 -28.72
N GLU A 86 3.29 -35.72 -29.37
CA GLU A 86 2.77 -36.79 -30.25
C GLU A 86 2.01 -37.88 -29.48
N ARG A 87 2.46 -38.21 -28.25
CA ARG A 87 1.85 -39.23 -27.39
C ARG A 87 0.73 -38.68 -26.52
N ALA A 88 0.78 -37.40 -26.19
CA ALA A 88 -0.11 -36.74 -25.25
C ALA A 88 -1.57 -36.65 -25.75
N VAL A 89 -1.93 -37.36 -26.84
CA VAL A 89 -3.23 -37.48 -27.53
C VAL A 89 -4.35 -37.03 -26.62
N ALA A 90 -4.54 -35.73 -26.58
CA ALA A 90 -5.68 -35.15 -25.92
C ALA A 90 -6.84 -35.38 -26.86
N ASP A 91 -8.02 -35.67 -26.31
CA ASP A 91 -9.24 -35.52 -27.09
C ASP A 91 -9.20 -34.11 -27.72
N ASP A 92 -9.14 -34.00 -29.06
CA ASP A 92 -9.11 -32.71 -29.77
C ASP A 92 -10.32 -31.83 -29.43
N ARG A 93 -11.37 -32.42 -28.83
CA ARG A 93 -12.52 -31.72 -28.26
C ARG A 93 -12.17 -30.99 -26.95
N LEU A 94 -11.19 -31.49 -26.19
CA LEU A 94 -10.77 -30.95 -24.90
C LEU A 94 -9.78 -29.79 -25.03
N ILE A 95 -8.74 -29.93 -25.87
CA ILE A 95 -7.69 -28.92 -26.03
C ILE A 95 -7.16 -28.93 -27.47
N ASP A 96 -6.83 -27.75 -27.99
CA ASP A 96 -6.16 -27.63 -29.28
C ASP A 96 -4.74 -28.24 -29.22
N PRO A 97 -4.45 -29.29 -30.01
CA PRO A 97 -3.14 -29.93 -30.01
C PRO A 97 -1.98 -28.99 -30.36
N GLN A 98 -2.23 -27.89 -31.08
CA GLN A 98 -1.20 -26.90 -31.38
C GLN A 98 -0.65 -26.22 -30.13
N LEU A 99 -1.44 -26.13 -29.05
CA LEU A 99 -1.00 -25.56 -27.77
C LEU A 99 0.04 -26.42 -27.07
N LEU A 100 0.09 -27.72 -27.37
CA LEU A 100 1.02 -28.67 -26.76
C LEU A 100 2.33 -28.79 -27.54
N ARG A 101 2.49 -28.03 -28.63
CA ARG A 101 3.69 -28.04 -29.48
C ARG A 101 4.78 -27.12 -28.92
N PRO A 102 6.07 -27.42 -29.12
CA PRO A 102 7.17 -26.62 -28.57
C PRO A 102 7.19 -25.15 -29.05
N GLU A 103 6.52 -24.85 -30.17
CA GLU A 103 6.34 -23.52 -30.74
C GLU A 103 5.41 -22.64 -29.89
N ASN A 104 4.60 -23.23 -28.99
CA ASN A 104 3.81 -22.49 -28.02
C ASN A 104 4.71 -21.92 -26.91
N ALA A 105 5.34 -20.77 -27.20
CA ALA A 105 6.22 -20.07 -26.28
C ALA A 105 5.51 -19.55 -25.02
N ASP A 106 4.18 -19.41 -25.03
CA ASP A 106 3.42 -19.05 -23.83
C ASP A 106 3.39 -20.19 -22.79
N LEU A 107 3.45 -21.44 -23.24
CA LEU A 107 3.48 -22.63 -22.38
C LEU A 107 4.91 -23.05 -22.05
N PHE A 108 5.75 -23.23 -23.07
CA PHE A 108 7.09 -23.79 -22.90
C PHE A 108 8.17 -22.75 -22.65
N GLY A 109 7.88 -21.47 -22.81
CA GLY A 109 8.87 -20.40 -22.71
C GLY A 109 9.68 -20.38 -21.40
N PRO A 110 9.06 -20.59 -20.22
CA PRO A 110 9.79 -20.70 -18.97
C PRO A 110 10.83 -21.84 -18.98
N LEU A 111 10.44 -23.05 -19.40
CA LEU A 111 11.32 -24.23 -19.48
C LEU A 111 12.45 -24.02 -20.50
N LEU A 112 12.15 -23.41 -21.65
CA LEU A 112 13.13 -23.17 -22.70
C LEU A 112 14.14 -22.09 -22.27
N THR A 113 13.67 -21.06 -21.58
CA THR A 113 14.53 -19.97 -21.07
C THR A 113 15.46 -20.48 -19.98
N GLU A 114 14.96 -21.21 -18.97
CA GLU A 114 15.82 -21.76 -17.90
C GLU A 114 16.85 -22.76 -18.45
N THR A 115 16.48 -23.54 -19.46
CA THR A 115 17.38 -24.49 -20.12
C THR A 115 18.46 -23.76 -20.92
N LEU A 116 18.08 -22.74 -21.69
CA LEU A 116 19.03 -21.90 -22.43
C LEU A 116 20.03 -21.24 -21.47
N GLU A 117 19.54 -20.57 -20.43
CA GLU A 117 20.39 -19.88 -19.44
C GLU A 117 21.34 -20.86 -18.75
N THR A 118 20.87 -22.06 -18.42
CA THR A 118 21.71 -23.11 -17.82
C THR A 118 22.78 -23.60 -18.80
N CYS A 119 22.45 -23.81 -20.08
CA CYS A 119 23.45 -24.11 -21.12
C CYS A 119 24.44 -22.96 -21.32
N VAL A 120 24.06 -21.74 -20.91
CA VAL A 120 24.94 -20.58 -20.98
C VAL A 120 25.92 -20.50 -19.84
N ASP A 121 25.44 -20.71 -18.62
CA ASP A 121 26.17 -20.46 -17.38
C ASP A 121 26.88 -21.69 -16.80
N ARG A 122 26.50 -22.92 -17.20
CA ARG A 122 27.00 -24.16 -16.58
C ARG A 122 27.79 -25.02 -17.56
N PRO A 123 28.73 -25.85 -17.05
CA PRO A 123 29.34 -26.93 -17.81
C PRO A 123 28.29 -27.88 -18.42
N SER A 124 28.60 -28.48 -19.57
CA SER A 124 27.67 -29.26 -20.38
C SER A 124 27.02 -30.44 -19.63
N ASP A 125 27.77 -31.13 -18.77
CA ASP A 125 27.28 -32.24 -17.94
C ASP A 125 26.22 -31.77 -16.93
N ARG A 126 26.47 -30.64 -16.25
CA ARG A 126 25.52 -30.04 -15.31
C ARG A 126 24.30 -29.47 -16.01
N ALA A 127 24.49 -28.86 -17.18
CA ALA A 127 23.39 -28.36 -18.01
C ALA A 127 22.51 -29.50 -18.51
N ALA A 128 23.09 -30.61 -18.96
CA ALA A 128 22.37 -31.82 -19.37
C ALA A 128 21.55 -32.41 -18.21
N ALA A 129 22.15 -32.58 -17.03
CA ALA A 129 21.46 -33.11 -15.86
C ALA A 129 20.29 -32.21 -15.40
N PHE A 130 20.47 -30.88 -15.44
CA PHE A 130 19.40 -29.94 -15.13
C PHE A 130 18.28 -29.99 -16.16
N ALA A 131 18.61 -29.93 -17.46
CA ALA A 131 17.65 -29.95 -18.55
C ALA A 131 16.82 -31.25 -18.55
N ASP A 132 17.47 -32.40 -18.30
CA ASP A 132 16.79 -33.69 -18.22
C ASP A 132 15.78 -33.73 -17.07
N ARG A 133 16.18 -33.27 -15.89
CA ARG A 133 15.31 -33.17 -14.71
C ARG A 133 14.12 -32.24 -14.97
N ARG A 134 14.38 -31.02 -15.45
CA ARG A 134 13.34 -30.01 -15.67
C ARG A 134 12.35 -30.40 -16.75
N ALA A 135 12.83 -30.97 -17.85
CA ALA A 135 11.93 -31.50 -18.88
C ALA A 135 11.08 -32.66 -18.36
N GLY A 136 11.63 -33.56 -17.53
CA GLY A 136 10.84 -34.61 -16.88
C GLY A 136 9.73 -34.04 -16.01
N GLN A 137 10.10 -33.19 -15.06
CA GLN A 137 9.18 -32.50 -14.16
C GLN A 137 8.05 -31.77 -14.90
N PHE A 138 8.40 -30.99 -15.93
CA PHE A 138 7.43 -30.19 -16.68
C PHE A 138 6.48 -31.05 -17.52
N LEU A 139 6.98 -32.09 -18.19
CA LEU A 139 6.14 -32.98 -19.01
C LEU A 139 5.24 -33.87 -18.15
N ASP A 140 5.71 -34.34 -16.99
CA ASP A 140 4.89 -35.06 -16.02
C ASP A 140 3.79 -34.16 -15.45
N PHE A 141 4.13 -32.90 -15.16
CA PHE A 141 3.17 -31.88 -14.76
C PHE A 141 2.09 -31.64 -15.82
N LEU A 142 2.46 -31.46 -17.09
CA LEU A 142 1.50 -31.24 -18.16
C LEU A 142 0.63 -32.48 -18.41
N THR A 143 1.20 -33.68 -18.32
CA THR A 143 0.44 -34.94 -18.41
C THR A 143 -0.64 -34.98 -17.33
N LEU A 144 -0.27 -34.69 -16.08
CA LEU A 144 -1.23 -34.66 -14.99
C LEU A 144 -2.26 -33.53 -15.14
N PHE A 145 -1.86 -32.37 -15.65
CA PHE A 145 -2.79 -31.29 -15.97
C PHE A 145 -3.83 -31.75 -17.00
N LEU A 146 -3.43 -32.47 -18.06
CA LEU A 146 -4.36 -32.98 -19.07
C LEU A 146 -5.36 -33.99 -18.46
N ASP A 147 -4.90 -34.88 -17.57
CA ASP A 147 -5.78 -35.81 -16.85
C ASP A 147 -6.80 -35.06 -15.97
N ARG A 148 -6.34 -34.04 -15.24
CA ARG A 148 -7.18 -33.18 -14.39
C ARG A 148 -8.15 -32.36 -15.22
N LEU A 149 -7.71 -31.84 -16.37
CA LEU A 149 -8.52 -31.07 -17.31
C LEU A 149 -9.66 -31.93 -17.86
N ALA A 150 -9.35 -33.16 -18.31
CA ALA A 150 -10.34 -34.11 -18.83
C ALA A 150 -11.37 -34.52 -17.77
N ARG A 151 -10.94 -34.62 -16.51
CA ARG A 151 -11.78 -35.00 -15.38
C ARG A 151 -12.70 -33.88 -14.90
N ASP A 152 -12.18 -32.67 -14.76
CA ASP A 152 -12.90 -31.57 -14.12
C ASP A 152 -13.70 -30.71 -15.09
N ARG A 153 -13.44 -30.81 -16.41
CA ARG A 153 -14.07 -29.93 -17.41
C ARG A 153 -14.84 -30.72 -18.47
N PRO A 154 -16.04 -30.24 -18.85
CA PRO A 154 -16.80 -30.83 -19.94
C PRO A 154 -16.07 -30.61 -21.27
N ALA A 155 -16.06 -31.65 -22.13
CA ALA A 155 -15.44 -31.63 -23.47
C ALA A 155 -16.05 -30.61 -24.44
N GLU A 156 -17.13 -29.92 -24.05
CA GLU A 156 -17.83 -28.92 -24.86
C GLU A 156 -17.14 -27.54 -24.88
N ARG A 157 -16.16 -27.30 -24.00
CA ARG A 157 -15.40 -26.05 -23.94
C ARG A 157 -13.92 -26.29 -24.23
N ARG A 158 -13.62 -26.56 -25.50
CA ARG A 158 -12.26 -26.76 -26.00
C ARG A 158 -11.33 -25.63 -25.56
N VAL A 159 -10.16 -25.98 -25.03
CA VAL A 159 -9.09 -25.05 -24.67
C VAL A 159 -8.37 -24.59 -25.95
N THR A 160 -8.29 -23.28 -26.15
CA THR A 160 -7.70 -22.61 -27.32
C THR A 160 -6.53 -21.69 -26.97
N GLY A 161 -6.26 -21.46 -25.68
CA GLY A 161 -5.06 -20.77 -25.22
C GLY A 161 -4.54 -21.38 -23.92
N LEU A 162 -3.22 -21.51 -23.83
CA LEU A 162 -2.56 -22.05 -22.65
C LEU A 162 -1.26 -21.30 -22.39
N TRP A 163 -1.13 -20.76 -21.18
CA TRP A 163 0.03 -19.99 -20.73
C TRP A 163 0.51 -20.48 -19.38
N ALA A 164 1.83 -20.59 -19.19
CA ALA A 164 2.44 -20.97 -17.92
C ALA A 164 3.13 -19.79 -17.23
N ASN A 165 2.92 -19.66 -15.93
CA ASN A 165 3.60 -18.64 -15.12
C ASN A 165 5.11 -18.93 -14.99
N GLY A 166 5.95 -17.95 -15.34
CA GLY A 166 7.42 -18.07 -15.34
C GLY A 166 8.08 -17.97 -13.97
N GLU A 167 7.42 -17.36 -12.99
CA GLU A 167 8.00 -16.99 -11.69
C GLU A 167 8.01 -18.15 -10.67
N GLU A 168 6.98 -19.01 -10.69
CA GLU A 168 6.73 -19.98 -9.62
C GLU A 168 7.27 -21.39 -9.97
N THR A 169 8.03 -22.00 -9.06
CA THR A 169 8.58 -23.37 -9.22
C THR A 169 8.60 -24.12 -7.88
N HIS A 170 7.42 -24.50 -7.42
CA HIS A 170 7.25 -25.43 -6.30
C HIS A 170 6.77 -26.81 -6.78
N ASN A 171 6.84 -27.80 -5.89
CA ASN A 171 6.23 -29.12 -6.10
C ASN A 171 6.68 -29.80 -7.41
N GLY A 172 7.99 -29.89 -7.63
CA GLY A 172 8.60 -30.43 -8.85
C GLY A 172 8.37 -29.54 -10.06
N GLY A 173 8.63 -28.24 -9.94
CA GLY A 173 8.56 -27.29 -11.05
C GLY A 173 7.16 -27.08 -11.64
N GLN A 174 6.09 -27.32 -10.87
CA GLN A 174 4.72 -27.06 -11.30
C GLN A 174 4.43 -25.56 -11.29
N ARG A 175 3.59 -25.13 -12.24
CA ARG A 175 3.33 -23.71 -12.51
C ARG A 175 1.83 -23.46 -12.57
N VAL A 176 1.39 -22.27 -12.15
CA VAL A 176 0.02 -21.82 -12.42
C VAL A 176 -0.16 -21.72 -13.94
N LEU A 177 -1.24 -22.30 -14.46
CA LEU A 177 -1.60 -22.21 -15.88
C LEU A 177 -2.81 -21.31 -16.07
N ARG A 178 -2.73 -20.39 -17.03
CA ARG A 178 -3.92 -19.71 -17.55
C ARG A 178 -4.48 -20.53 -18.71
N VAL A 179 -5.73 -20.96 -18.57
CA VAL A 179 -6.46 -21.78 -19.53
C VAL A 179 -7.55 -20.93 -20.16
N GLU A 180 -7.46 -20.70 -21.47
CA GLU A 180 -8.45 -19.97 -22.26
C GLU A 180 -9.25 -20.95 -23.12
N SER A 181 -10.57 -20.79 -23.07
CA SER A 181 -11.52 -21.65 -23.77
C SER A 181 -12.03 -20.94 -25.03
N VAL A 182 -12.57 -21.70 -25.99
CA VAL A 182 -13.07 -21.18 -27.27
C VAL A 182 -14.19 -20.12 -27.12
N ASP A 183 -14.93 -20.15 -26.01
CA ASP A 183 -15.97 -19.17 -25.65
C ASP A 183 -15.40 -17.90 -24.97
N GLY A 184 -14.08 -17.77 -24.88
CA GLY A 184 -13.38 -16.64 -24.26
C GLY A 184 -13.26 -16.74 -22.73
N VAL A 185 -13.76 -17.82 -22.11
CA VAL A 185 -13.64 -18.03 -20.67
C VAL A 185 -12.19 -18.36 -20.31
N ARG A 186 -11.64 -17.61 -19.35
CA ARG A 186 -10.28 -17.77 -18.84
C ARG A 186 -10.30 -18.21 -17.39
N LEU A 187 -9.52 -19.24 -17.08
CA LEU A 187 -9.34 -19.79 -15.75
C LEU A 187 -7.85 -19.84 -15.38
N ALA A 188 -7.56 -19.76 -14.10
CA ALA A 188 -6.29 -20.18 -13.52
C ALA A 188 -6.43 -21.62 -12.99
N TYR A 189 -5.55 -22.51 -13.44
CA TYR A 189 -5.30 -23.80 -12.82
C TYR A 189 -4.10 -23.68 -11.87
N LYS A 190 -4.30 -24.01 -10.61
CA LYS A 190 -3.32 -23.82 -9.54
C LYS A 190 -2.92 -25.18 -8.96
N PRO A 191 -1.75 -25.73 -9.33
CA PRO A 191 -1.33 -27.08 -8.94
C PRO A 191 -0.69 -27.12 -7.55
N ARG A 192 -1.42 -26.65 -6.53
CA ARG A 192 -0.92 -26.56 -5.15
C ARG A 192 -1.99 -26.94 -4.12
N PRO A 193 -1.58 -27.44 -2.93
CA PRO A 193 -2.51 -27.75 -1.84
C PRO A 193 -3.06 -26.54 -1.09
N ALA A 194 -2.39 -25.39 -1.11
CA ALA A 194 -2.85 -24.21 -0.39
C ALA A 194 -4.21 -23.74 -0.94
N THR A 195 -5.19 -23.56 -0.04
CA THR A 195 -6.61 -23.40 -0.38
C THR A 195 -7.24 -22.11 0.13
N GLY A 196 -6.45 -21.08 0.42
CA GLY A 196 -6.98 -19.87 1.06
C GLY A 196 -8.00 -19.13 0.19
N GLU A 197 -7.91 -19.22 -1.14
CA GLU A 197 -8.93 -18.65 -2.03
C GLU A 197 -10.29 -19.34 -1.87
N LEU A 198 -10.32 -20.65 -1.61
CA LEU A 198 -11.58 -21.36 -1.34
C LEU A 198 -12.20 -20.91 -0.02
N LEU A 199 -11.39 -20.78 1.05
CA LEU A 199 -11.87 -20.42 2.38
C LEU A 199 -12.30 -18.95 2.48
N PHE A 200 -11.59 -18.04 1.80
CA PHE A 200 -11.82 -16.59 1.93
C PHE A 200 -12.54 -15.96 0.76
N LEU A 201 -12.34 -16.42 -0.49
CA LEU A 201 -12.80 -15.72 -1.69
C LEU A 201 -13.94 -16.42 -2.44
N ALA A 202 -14.24 -17.69 -2.18
CA ALA A 202 -15.29 -18.40 -2.91
C ALA A 202 -16.63 -17.63 -2.89
N ALA A 203 -17.29 -17.54 -4.05
CA ALA A 203 -18.44 -16.66 -4.25
C ALA A 203 -19.63 -16.92 -3.31
N GLU A 204 -19.80 -18.15 -2.82
CA GLU A 204 -20.99 -18.55 -2.06
C GLU A 204 -20.67 -19.05 -0.64
N ASP A 205 -19.62 -19.86 -0.45
CA ASP A 205 -19.27 -20.47 0.84
C ASP A 205 -17.86 -20.08 1.28
N SER A 206 -17.67 -18.80 1.58
CA SER A 206 -16.40 -18.26 2.08
C SER A 206 -16.60 -17.21 3.16
N VAL A 207 -15.52 -16.88 3.87
CA VAL A 207 -15.51 -15.81 4.87
C VAL A 207 -15.93 -14.47 4.24
N PHE A 208 -15.47 -14.13 3.04
CA PHE A 208 -15.84 -12.84 2.43
C PHE A 208 -17.26 -12.85 1.89
N ALA A 209 -17.76 -13.99 1.37
CA ALA A 209 -19.18 -14.13 1.01
C ALA A 209 -20.09 -13.98 2.25
N LEU A 210 -19.71 -14.61 3.37
CA LEU A 210 -20.41 -14.44 4.65
C LEU A 210 -20.43 -12.98 5.07
N LEU A 211 -19.29 -12.28 5.09
CA LEU A 211 -19.20 -10.88 5.48
C LEU A 211 -20.02 -9.97 4.56
N ASN A 212 -20.00 -10.20 3.25
CA ASN A 212 -20.80 -9.45 2.28
C ASN A 212 -22.31 -9.63 2.46
N ALA A 213 -22.75 -10.79 2.99
CA ALA A 213 -24.16 -11.09 3.23
C ALA A 213 -24.68 -10.58 4.58
N LEU A 214 -23.80 -10.20 5.50
CA LEU A 214 -24.19 -9.70 6.82
C LEU A 214 -24.70 -8.26 6.75
N PRO A 215 -25.66 -7.89 7.63
CA PRO A 215 -26.13 -6.51 7.70
C PRO A 215 -24.98 -5.57 8.12
N PRO A 216 -24.84 -4.40 7.48
CA PRO A 216 -23.84 -3.39 7.85
C PRO A 216 -23.85 -3.05 9.35
N ALA A 217 -22.66 -2.98 9.96
CA ALA A 217 -22.50 -2.57 11.36
C ALA A 217 -22.43 -1.05 11.50
N ALA A 218 -21.34 -0.45 11.01
CA ALA A 218 -21.13 1.00 11.00
C ALA A 218 -21.33 1.63 9.62
N GLY A 219 -21.12 0.85 8.56
CA GLY A 219 -21.24 1.25 7.16
C GLY A 219 -21.19 0.01 6.25
N PRO A 220 -21.43 0.19 4.94
CA PRO A 220 -21.46 -0.92 3.99
C PRO A 220 -20.08 -1.57 3.89
N VAL A 221 -20.04 -2.88 3.65
CA VAL A 221 -18.81 -3.64 3.43
C VAL A 221 -18.95 -4.41 2.13
N ARG A 222 -17.90 -4.38 1.30
CA ARG A 222 -17.82 -5.18 0.08
C ARG A 222 -16.39 -5.68 -0.09
N LEU A 223 -16.21 -6.98 0.14
CA LEU A 223 -14.97 -7.73 -0.04
C LEU A 223 -15.00 -8.48 -1.38
N PRO A 224 -13.83 -8.72 -2.01
CA PRO A 224 -13.74 -9.42 -3.28
C PRO A 224 -14.17 -10.88 -3.11
N THR A 225 -14.99 -11.38 -4.03
CA THR A 225 -15.24 -12.82 -4.16
C THR A 225 -14.95 -13.23 -5.59
N VAL A 226 -14.63 -14.51 -5.80
CA VAL A 226 -14.29 -15.09 -7.10
C VAL A 226 -14.91 -16.47 -7.22
N ARG A 227 -15.22 -16.88 -8.45
CA ARG A 227 -15.57 -18.28 -8.71
C ARG A 227 -14.29 -19.11 -8.59
N THR A 228 -14.24 -19.95 -7.58
CA THR A 228 -13.15 -20.88 -7.31
C THR A 228 -13.73 -22.21 -6.84
N TRP A 229 -13.08 -23.31 -7.21
CA TRP A 229 -13.50 -24.65 -6.79
C TRP A 229 -12.28 -25.57 -6.68
N ALA A 230 -12.37 -26.54 -5.77
CA ALA A 230 -11.37 -27.58 -5.63
C ALA A 230 -11.37 -28.50 -6.86
N GLY A 231 -10.25 -29.17 -7.09
CA GLY A 231 -10.20 -30.28 -8.05
C GLY A 231 -11.18 -31.41 -7.72
N SER A 232 -11.25 -32.42 -8.58
CA SER A 232 -11.98 -33.67 -8.30
C SER A 232 -11.04 -34.88 -8.28
N GLY A 233 -11.56 -36.05 -7.89
CA GLY A 233 -10.79 -37.29 -7.82
C GLY A 233 -9.93 -37.46 -6.55
N PRO A 234 -9.04 -38.46 -6.51
CA PRO A 234 -8.23 -38.80 -5.34
C PRO A 234 -7.23 -37.70 -4.93
N ASP A 235 -6.74 -36.92 -5.90
CA ASP A 235 -5.73 -35.86 -5.71
C ASP A 235 -6.34 -34.45 -5.64
N ARG A 236 -7.67 -34.35 -5.43
CA ARG A 236 -8.40 -33.07 -5.39
C ARG A 236 -7.86 -32.03 -4.42
N ALA A 237 -7.21 -32.48 -3.35
CA ALA A 237 -6.63 -31.60 -2.33
C ALA A 237 -5.31 -30.95 -2.79
N CYS A 238 -4.76 -31.34 -3.95
CA CYS A 238 -3.47 -30.88 -4.43
C CYS A 238 -3.58 -29.81 -5.52
N TYR A 239 -4.79 -29.34 -5.86
CA TYR A 239 -4.99 -28.30 -6.86
C TYR A 239 -6.37 -27.67 -6.81
N SER A 240 -6.49 -26.48 -7.41
CA SER A 240 -7.75 -25.76 -7.53
C SER A 240 -7.88 -25.05 -8.88
N TRP A 241 -9.10 -24.63 -9.17
CA TRP A 241 -9.45 -23.81 -10.31
C TRP A 241 -10.02 -22.48 -9.84
N GLN A 242 -9.69 -21.40 -10.54
CA GLN A 242 -10.18 -20.07 -10.25
C GLN A 242 -10.51 -19.33 -11.55
N GLU A 243 -11.57 -18.53 -11.54
CA GLU A 243 -11.81 -17.54 -12.59
C GLU A 243 -10.61 -16.59 -12.71
N TRP A 244 -10.19 -16.33 -13.95
CA TRP A 244 -9.12 -15.37 -14.23
C TRP A 244 -9.62 -13.94 -14.02
N ILE A 245 -8.87 -13.13 -13.27
CA ILE A 245 -9.25 -11.76 -12.97
C ILE A 245 -8.64 -10.83 -14.03
N GLU A 246 -9.48 -10.28 -14.90
CA GLU A 246 -9.07 -9.31 -15.92
C GLU A 246 -8.81 -7.92 -15.33
N PRO A 247 -7.92 -7.12 -15.95
CA PRO A 247 -7.81 -5.71 -15.61
C PRO A 247 -9.14 -4.98 -15.85
N PRO A 248 -9.42 -3.88 -15.14
CA PRO A 248 -10.64 -3.11 -15.35
C PRO A 248 -10.63 -2.37 -16.69
N ASP A 249 -11.82 -2.05 -17.21
CA ASP A 249 -11.98 -1.25 -18.45
C ASP A 249 -11.35 0.15 -18.32
N ALA A 250 -11.37 0.69 -17.10
CA ALA A 250 -10.78 1.98 -16.75
C ALA A 250 -9.25 1.89 -16.69
N TRP A 251 -8.60 1.80 -17.86
CA TRP A 251 -7.14 1.67 -18.00
C TRP A 251 -6.54 2.89 -18.70
N GLY A 252 -5.65 3.62 -18.01
CA GLY A 252 -5.09 4.89 -18.45
C GLY A 252 -3.61 5.05 -18.14
N VAL A 253 -3.06 6.24 -18.42
CA VAL A 253 -1.65 6.57 -18.15
C VAL A 253 -1.52 7.09 -16.72
N LEU A 254 -0.64 6.48 -15.93
CA LEU A 254 -0.32 6.84 -14.55
C LEU A 254 0.91 7.75 -14.45
N ARG A 255 1.91 7.49 -15.30
CA ARG A 255 3.17 8.24 -15.34
C ARG A 255 3.73 8.25 -16.74
N THR A 256 4.33 9.38 -17.12
CA THR A 256 5.10 9.54 -18.35
C THR A 256 6.47 10.09 -18.04
N ASP A 257 7.50 9.62 -18.73
CA ASP A 257 8.87 10.15 -18.64
C ASP A 257 9.66 9.81 -19.91
N GLY A 258 10.27 10.79 -20.56
CA GLY A 258 11.18 10.55 -21.70
C GLY A 258 10.63 9.67 -22.84
N GLY A 259 9.32 9.73 -23.13
CA GLY A 259 8.65 8.88 -24.13
C GLY A 259 8.09 7.56 -23.59
N TRP A 260 8.41 7.19 -22.34
CA TRP A 260 7.85 6.03 -21.64
C TRP A 260 6.49 6.36 -21.04
N SER A 261 5.59 5.38 -21.02
CA SER A 261 4.27 5.48 -20.40
C SER A 261 3.99 4.25 -19.53
N LEU A 262 3.76 4.46 -18.24
CA LEU A 262 3.28 3.43 -17.32
C LEU A 262 1.76 3.55 -17.24
N ARG A 263 1.08 2.47 -17.59
CA ARG A 263 -0.38 2.40 -17.60
C ARG A 263 -0.93 1.56 -16.46
N GLY A 264 -2.12 1.88 -16.01
CA GLY A 264 -2.81 1.14 -14.94
C GLY A 264 -4.23 1.65 -14.78
N ALA A 265 -4.89 1.27 -13.69
CA ALA A 265 -6.26 1.70 -13.47
C ALA A 265 -6.33 3.21 -13.17
N VAL A 266 -7.17 3.94 -13.89
CA VAL A 266 -7.41 5.38 -13.67
C VAL A 266 -8.91 5.61 -13.49
N LEU A 267 -9.31 5.92 -12.26
CA LEU A 267 -10.71 6.01 -11.86
C LEU A 267 -11.17 7.48 -11.71
N ASP A 268 -12.44 7.76 -11.97
CA ASP A 268 -13.00 9.06 -11.58
C ASP A 268 -12.97 9.21 -10.04
N PRO A 269 -13.00 10.44 -9.49
CA PRO A 269 -12.85 10.64 -8.04
C PRO A 269 -13.90 9.90 -7.19
N GLY A 270 -15.12 9.72 -7.70
CA GLY A 270 -16.17 8.99 -7.01
C GLY A 270 -15.91 7.48 -6.99
N ALA A 271 -15.55 6.90 -8.14
CA ALA A 271 -15.15 5.50 -8.25
C ALA A 271 -13.87 5.20 -7.46
N ALA A 272 -12.88 6.09 -7.51
CA ALA A 272 -11.65 5.97 -6.72
C ALA A 272 -11.95 5.93 -5.22
N ALA A 273 -12.80 6.82 -4.71
CA ALA A 273 -13.17 6.80 -3.31
C ALA A 273 -13.94 5.53 -2.90
N ARG A 274 -14.81 4.98 -3.76
CA ARG A 274 -15.46 3.68 -3.51
C ARG A 274 -14.47 2.52 -3.55
N TYR A 275 -13.56 2.52 -4.53
CA TYR A 275 -12.50 1.53 -4.63
C TYR A 275 -11.63 1.52 -3.38
N TRP A 276 -11.15 2.67 -2.93
CA TRP A 276 -10.29 2.77 -1.75
C TRP A 276 -11.01 2.43 -0.45
N HIS A 277 -12.31 2.72 -0.33
CA HIS A 277 -13.13 2.19 0.77
C HIS A 277 -13.17 0.66 0.79
N ARG A 278 -13.34 0.01 -0.37
CA ARG A 278 -13.34 -1.46 -0.47
C ARG A 278 -11.95 -2.05 -0.25
N ALA A 279 -10.90 -1.40 -0.74
CA ALA A 279 -9.51 -1.77 -0.47
C ALA A 279 -9.20 -1.66 1.04
N GLY A 280 -9.75 -0.65 1.73
CA GLY A 280 -9.66 -0.52 3.18
C GLY A 280 -10.39 -1.64 3.91
N SER A 281 -11.55 -2.06 3.41
CA SER A 281 -12.26 -3.23 3.93
C SER A 281 -11.41 -4.49 3.82
N LEU A 282 -10.76 -4.70 2.66
CA LEU A 282 -9.85 -5.83 2.44
C LEU A 282 -8.62 -5.75 3.34
N ALA A 283 -8.01 -4.58 3.52
CA ALA A 283 -6.85 -4.39 4.39
C ALA A 283 -7.18 -4.74 5.86
N ALA A 284 -8.35 -4.33 6.35
CA ALA A 284 -8.82 -4.70 7.68
C ALA A 284 -9.09 -6.21 7.80
N ALA A 285 -9.71 -6.83 6.79
CA ALA A 285 -9.93 -8.27 6.76
C ALA A 285 -8.60 -9.06 6.71
N ALA A 286 -7.65 -8.64 5.87
CA ALA A 286 -6.33 -9.24 5.79
C ALA A 286 -5.59 -9.19 7.13
N PHE A 287 -5.62 -8.03 7.80
CA PHE A 287 -5.03 -7.88 9.13
C PHE A 287 -5.75 -8.74 10.18
N ALA A 288 -7.08 -8.80 10.16
CA ALA A 288 -7.89 -9.57 11.10
C ALA A 288 -7.68 -11.09 10.99
N PHE A 289 -7.61 -11.60 9.77
CA PHE A 289 -7.47 -13.04 9.49
C PHE A 289 -6.02 -13.47 9.28
N GLY A 290 -5.06 -12.55 9.46
CA GLY A 290 -3.65 -12.84 9.31
C GLY A 290 -3.28 -13.28 7.89
N ILE A 291 -3.92 -12.69 6.88
CA ILE A 291 -3.60 -12.92 5.47
C ILE A 291 -2.33 -12.13 5.17
N THR A 292 -1.28 -12.83 4.77
CA THR A 292 0.05 -12.28 4.50
C THR A 292 0.47 -12.56 3.07
N ASP A 293 1.67 -12.08 2.70
CA ASP A 293 2.21 -12.23 1.35
C ASP A 293 1.34 -11.59 0.25
N LEU A 294 0.58 -10.54 0.60
CA LEU A 294 -0.20 -9.73 -0.34
C LEU A 294 0.67 -8.68 -1.05
N ILE A 295 1.81 -9.12 -1.57
CA ILE A 295 2.74 -8.31 -2.39
C ILE A 295 2.24 -8.17 -3.82
N GLY A 296 2.94 -7.39 -4.65
CA GLY A 296 2.42 -6.92 -5.94
C GLY A 296 1.83 -8.00 -6.88
N GLY A 297 2.52 -9.13 -7.09
CA GLY A 297 2.02 -10.22 -7.95
C GLY A 297 0.81 -10.97 -7.39
N ASN A 298 0.58 -10.87 -6.07
CA ASN A 298 -0.37 -11.70 -5.33
C ASN A 298 -1.71 -11.01 -5.07
N VAL A 299 -1.79 -9.70 -5.34
CA VAL A 299 -3.01 -8.92 -5.22
C VAL A 299 -3.12 -7.90 -6.36
N LEU A 300 -4.24 -7.89 -7.07
CA LEU A 300 -4.37 -7.16 -8.32
C LEU A 300 -5.71 -6.42 -8.38
N ILE A 301 -5.72 -5.19 -8.90
CA ILE A 301 -6.97 -4.56 -9.33
C ILE A 301 -7.52 -5.31 -10.54
N GLY A 302 -8.82 -5.57 -10.50
CA GLY A 302 -9.54 -6.18 -11.61
C GLY A 302 -11.03 -5.88 -11.57
N GLN A 303 -11.74 -6.36 -12.56
CA GLN A 303 -13.19 -6.20 -12.66
C GLN A 303 -13.82 -7.46 -13.25
N ARG A 304 -14.75 -8.09 -12.52
CA ARG A 304 -15.56 -9.19 -13.06
C ARG A 304 -16.84 -8.60 -13.68
N PRO A 305 -17.43 -9.24 -14.70
CA PRO A 305 -18.66 -8.74 -15.34
C PRO A 305 -19.83 -8.50 -14.36
N GLY A 306 -19.90 -9.26 -13.26
CA GLY A 306 -20.94 -9.11 -12.24
C GLY A 306 -20.65 -8.08 -11.15
N ASP A 307 -19.45 -7.50 -11.08
CA ASP A 307 -19.06 -6.63 -9.97
C ASP A 307 -19.49 -5.18 -10.12
N GLY A 308 -19.83 -4.75 -11.34
CA GLY A 308 -20.19 -3.38 -11.71
C GLY A 308 -19.04 -2.36 -11.65
N GLU A 309 -18.09 -2.56 -10.74
CA GLU A 309 -16.94 -1.68 -10.51
C GLU A 309 -15.69 -2.48 -10.14
N PRO A 310 -14.49 -1.92 -10.36
CA PRO A 310 -13.24 -2.58 -10.01
C PRO A 310 -13.10 -2.86 -8.51
N LEU A 311 -12.41 -3.95 -8.17
CA LEU A 311 -12.04 -4.37 -6.83
C LEU A 311 -10.56 -4.77 -6.79
N LEU A 312 -10.02 -4.82 -5.57
CA LEU A 312 -8.70 -5.38 -5.30
C LEU A 312 -8.86 -6.87 -4.96
N PHE A 313 -8.28 -7.75 -5.76
CA PHE A 313 -8.41 -9.20 -5.63
C PHE A 313 -7.10 -9.82 -5.15
N PRO A 314 -7.07 -10.47 -3.97
CA PRO A 314 -6.03 -11.45 -3.68
C PRO A 314 -6.16 -12.58 -4.70
N VAL A 315 -5.10 -12.81 -5.47
CA VAL A 315 -5.03 -13.87 -6.48
C VAL A 315 -4.07 -14.97 -6.09
N ASP A 316 -3.28 -14.78 -5.02
CA ASP A 316 -2.39 -15.79 -4.48
C ASP A 316 -2.52 -15.85 -2.95
N LEU A 317 -3.59 -16.49 -2.45
CA LEU A 317 -3.93 -16.49 -1.02
C LEU A 317 -3.51 -17.82 -0.38
N GLU A 318 -2.21 -17.99 -0.17
CA GLU A 318 -1.67 -19.22 0.44
C GLU A 318 -1.37 -19.10 1.93
N ALA A 319 -1.04 -17.89 2.39
CA ALA A 319 -0.65 -17.60 3.75
C ALA A 319 -1.75 -16.84 4.49
N TYR A 320 -2.30 -17.47 5.53
CA TYR A 320 -3.40 -16.93 6.35
C TYR A 320 -3.34 -17.49 7.78
N PHE A 321 -4.13 -16.92 8.70
CA PHE A 321 -4.02 -17.20 10.14
C PHE A 321 -2.62 -16.97 10.72
N ALA A 322 -1.82 -16.12 10.09
CA ALA A 322 -0.63 -15.56 10.72
C ALA A 322 -1.03 -14.57 11.82
N ASP A 323 -0.07 -14.14 12.64
CA ASP A 323 -0.26 -13.08 13.64
C ASP A 323 0.53 -11.83 13.25
N PRO A 324 0.07 -11.05 12.24
CA PRO A 324 0.73 -9.82 11.86
C PRO A 324 0.61 -8.81 13.01
N LYS A 325 1.76 -8.27 13.46
CA LYS A 325 1.80 -7.24 14.51
C LYS A 325 1.64 -5.82 13.95
N ARG A 326 1.93 -5.66 12.66
CA ARG A 326 1.90 -4.42 11.90
C ARG A 326 1.18 -4.65 10.59
N LEU A 327 0.56 -3.62 10.03
CA LEU A 327 -0.20 -3.76 8.78
C LEU A 327 0.71 -4.10 7.59
N PHE A 328 1.95 -3.58 7.56
CA PHE A 328 2.91 -3.92 6.49
C PHE A 328 3.28 -5.42 6.47
N GLU A 329 3.17 -6.15 7.60
CA GLU A 329 3.42 -7.61 7.64
C GLU A 329 2.41 -8.40 6.79
N THR A 330 1.29 -7.79 6.40
CA THR A 330 0.34 -8.39 5.42
C THR A 330 0.90 -8.40 4.00
N GLY A 331 1.91 -7.58 3.69
CA GLY A 331 2.42 -7.34 2.33
C GLY A 331 1.69 -6.21 1.58
N LEU A 332 0.60 -5.67 2.13
CA LEU A 332 -0.17 -4.59 1.49
C LEU A 332 0.56 -3.24 1.51
N LEU A 333 1.34 -2.96 2.56
CA LEU A 333 2.05 -1.69 2.75
C LEU A 333 3.55 -1.91 2.74
N PHE A 334 4.30 -0.91 2.27
CA PHE A 334 5.76 -0.92 2.29
C PHE A 334 6.29 -0.20 3.52
N ASP A 335 7.20 -0.85 4.25
CA ASP A 335 8.00 -0.25 5.31
C ASP A 335 9.49 -0.33 4.94
N PRO A 336 10.17 0.80 4.67
CA PRO A 336 11.56 0.80 4.23
C PRO A 336 12.56 0.32 5.28
N ALA A 337 12.18 0.24 6.56
CA ALA A 337 13.08 -0.20 7.62
C ALA A 337 13.26 -1.73 7.65
N VAL A 338 12.30 -2.49 7.08
CA VAL A 338 12.24 -3.95 7.21
C VAL A 338 11.88 -4.68 5.92
N SER A 339 11.29 -4.00 4.93
CA SER A 339 10.86 -4.64 3.69
C SER A 339 12.02 -4.70 2.69
N ALA A 340 12.31 -5.90 2.19
CA ALA A 340 13.34 -6.10 1.17
C ALA A 340 12.99 -5.45 -0.19
N HIS A 341 11.69 -5.34 -0.50
CA HIS A 341 11.19 -4.83 -1.78
C HIS A 341 10.03 -3.86 -1.57
N HIS A 342 9.89 -2.89 -2.48
CA HIS A 342 8.87 -1.83 -2.42
C HIS A 342 7.61 -2.09 -3.26
N HIS A 343 7.52 -3.25 -3.91
CA HIS A 343 6.35 -3.67 -4.70
C HIS A 343 5.36 -4.43 -3.82
N VAL A 344 4.55 -3.63 -3.11
CA VAL A 344 3.53 -4.09 -2.17
C VAL A 344 2.14 -4.09 -2.80
N GLY A 345 1.16 -4.67 -2.12
CA GLY A 345 -0.20 -4.77 -2.65
C GLY A 345 -0.92 -3.43 -2.89
N LEU A 346 -0.55 -2.39 -2.14
CA LEU A 346 -1.11 -1.03 -2.25
C LEU A 346 -0.01 -0.01 -2.56
N GLU A 347 0.50 -0.03 -3.78
CA GLU A 347 1.54 0.93 -4.20
C GLU A 347 0.96 2.35 -4.32
N ASN A 348 1.64 3.31 -3.69
CA ASN A 348 1.29 4.74 -3.77
C ASN A 348 2.04 5.52 -4.86
N VAL A 349 3.10 4.94 -5.44
CA VAL A 349 3.90 5.60 -6.49
C VAL A 349 4.01 4.68 -7.69
N ALA A 350 3.73 5.24 -8.87
CA ALA A 350 3.89 4.59 -10.17
C ALA A 350 5.39 4.41 -10.54
N ARG A 351 6.05 3.46 -9.88
CA ARG A 351 7.46 3.11 -10.16
C ARG A 351 7.61 2.34 -11.46
N TRP A 352 8.69 2.60 -12.19
CA TRP A 352 9.00 1.91 -13.45
C TRP A 352 9.53 0.50 -13.25
N CYS A 353 10.14 0.19 -12.12
CA CYS A 353 10.70 -1.14 -11.91
C CYS A 353 9.62 -2.22 -11.77
N ASP A 354 9.99 -3.41 -12.20
CA ASP A 354 9.32 -4.68 -11.95
C ASP A 354 10.32 -5.64 -11.31
N LEU A 355 9.86 -6.47 -10.38
CA LEU A 355 10.70 -7.53 -9.80
C LEU A 355 10.83 -8.71 -10.76
N ASP A 356 9.78 -8.93 -11.53
CA ASP A 356 9.55 -10.13 -12.31
C ASP A 356 10.33 -10.12 -13.64
N GLY A 357 10.42 -11.31 -14.26
CA GLY A 357 10.96 -11.51 -15.60
C GLY A 357 12.34 -12.17 -15.63
N PRO A 358 12.81 -12.57 -16.83
CA PRO A 358 13.95 -13.49 -16.99
C PRO A 358 15.26 -12.93 -16.45
N ALA A 359 16.10 -13.80 -15.86
CA ALA A 359 17.37 -13.40 -15.26
C ALA A 359 18.37 -12.81 -16.27
N THR A 360 18.17 -13.07 -17.57
CA THR A 360 18.97 -12.54 -18.66
C THR A 360 18.16 -11.72 -19.66
N CYS A 361 18.85 -10.91 -20.47
CA CYS A 361 18.29 -10.18 -21.60
C CYS A 361 19.33 -10.03 -22.72
N TRP A 362 18.87 -9.81 -23.95
CA TRP A 362 19.73 -9.46 -25.07
C TRP A 362 19.99 -7.96 -25.10
N ARG A 363 21.26 -7.59 -25.21
CA ARG A 363 21.76 -6.21 -25.25
C ARG A 363 22.29 -5.88 -26.64
N PRO A 364 21.69 -4.89 -27.34
CA PRO A 364 22.23 -4.41 -28.61
C PRO A 364 23.66 -3.90 -28.45
N GLN A 365 24.53 -4.31 -29.36
CA GLN A 365 25.91 -3.87 -29.44
C GLN A 365 26.07 -2.84 -30.58
N PRO A 366 27.11 -1.96 -30.53
CA PRO A 366 27.33 -0.95 -31.57
C PRO A 366 27.53 -1.50 -32.99
N ASP A 367 27.95 -2.76 -33.12
CA ASP A 367 28.14 -3.45 -34.40
C ASP A 367 26.84 -4.09 -34.94
N GLY A 368 25.70 -3.88 -34.28
CA GLY A 368 24.40 -4.43 -34.65
C GLY A 368 24.16 -5.86 -34.15
N SER A 369 25.13 -6.47 -33.44
CA SER A 369 24.94 -7.77 -32.81
C SER A 369 24.13 -7.68 -31.51
N LEU A 370 23.59 -8.80 -31.04
CA LEU A 370 22.96 -8.91 -29.73
C LEU A 370 23.81 -9.77 -28.81
N ARG A 371 24.10 -9.29 -27.60
CA ARG A 371 24.79 -10.07 -26.57
C ARG A 371 23.83 -10.48 -25.46
N LEU A 372 23.83 -11.75 -25.09
CA LEU A 372 23.08 -12.21 -23.91
C LEU A 372 23.85 -11.81 -22.65
N GLU A 373 23.20 -11.07 -21.76
CA GLU A 373 23.78 -10.59 -20.51
C GLU A 373 22.84 -10.88 -19.33
N ARG A 374 23.44 -11.16 -18.16
CA ARG A 374 22.68 -11.26 -16.91
C ARG A 374 22.20 -9.87 -16.50
N ARG A 375 20.92 -9.80 -16.14
CA ARG A 375 20.28 -8.59 -15.67
C ARG A 375 20.85 -8.18 -14.31
N THR A 376 21.29 -6.93 -14.20
CA THR A 376 21.76 -6.30 -12.94
C THR A 376 20.84 -5.18 -12.46
N LEU A 377 19.86 -4.79 -13.27
CA LEU A 377 18.87 -3.73 -13.00
C LEU A 377 17.45 -4.28 -13.22
N PRO A 378 16.43 -3.85 -12.48
CA PRO A 378 15.06 -4.32 -12.68
C PRO A 378 14.53 -3.98 -14.09
N LEU A 379 13.59 -4.77 -14.59
CA LEU A 379 12.92 -4.45 -15.86
C LEU A 379 11.97 -3.26 -15.68
N ALA A 380 11.79 -2.49 -16.75
CA ALA A 380 10.80 -1.42 -16.80
C ALA A 380 9.42 -2.03 -17.10
N ARG A 381 8.46 -1.90 -16.19
CA ARG A 381 7.05 -2.21 -16.45
C ARG A 381 6.38 -1.07 -17.21
N THR A 382 5.55 -1.44 -18.18
CA THR A 382 4.69 -0.52 -18.94
C THR A 382 3.23 -0.58 -18.47
N GLY A 383 2.89 -1.56 -17.63
CA GLY A 383 1.59 -1.75 -17.03
C GLY A 383 1.73 -2.07 -15.54
N THR A 384 0.74 -1.70 -14.72
CA THR A 384 0.67 -2.09 -13.31
C THR A 384 -0.77 -2.35 -12.88
N ARG A 385 -0.95 -3.39 -12.07
CA ARG A 385 -2.24 -3.77 -11.47
C ARG A 385 -2.30 -3.51 -9.96
N THR A 386 -1.29 -2.84 -9.41
CA THR A 386 -1.11 -2.58 -7.97
C THR A 386 -1.12 -1.09 -7.67
N VAL A 387 -0.80 -0.26 -8.67
CA VAL A 387 -0.96 1.20 -8.60
C VAL A 387 -2.29 1.60 -9.22
N VAL A 388 -3.11 2.30 -8.44
CA VAL A 388 -4.38 2.87 -8.91
C VAL A 388 -4.29 4.38 -8.85
N GLY A 389 -4.62 5.01 -9.97
CA GLY A 389 -4.67 6.45 -10.12
C GLY A 389 -6.09 6.99 -10.19
N ASP A 390 -6.22 8.31 -10.12
CA ASP A 390 -7.44 9.02 -10.44
C ASP A 390 -7.28 9.99 -11.62
N THR A 391 -8.39 10.47 -12.16
CA THR A 391 -8.40 11.44 -13.28
C THR A 391 -7.77 12.80 -12.91
N GLY A 392 -7.46 13.04 -11.64
CA GLY A 392 -6.68 14.19 -11.18
C GLY A 392 -5.16 13.98 -11.25
N GLY A 393 -4.70 12.83 -11.75
CA GLY A 393 -3.28 12.50 -11.88
C GLY A 393 -2.61 12.07 -10.58
N ARG A 394 -3.40 11.73 -9.55
CA ARG A 394 -2.90 11.28 -8.24
C ARG A 394 -2.93 9.76 -8.19
N THR A 395 -1.95 9.15 -7.52
CA THR A 395 -1.82 7.69 -7.38
C THR A 395 -1.86 7.24 -5.93
N GLY A 396 -2.29 6.00 -5.69
CA GLY A 396 -2.37 5.42 -4.36
C GLY A 396 -3.55 5.90 -3.53
N TYR A 397 -3.61 5.44 -2.29
CA TYR A 397 -4.70 5.72 -1.38
C TYR A 397 -4.52 7.01 -0.57
N GLY A 398 -3.35 7.65 -0.57
CA GLY A 398 -3.10 8.89 0.17
C GLY A 398 -4.12 10.01 -0.11
N PRO A 399 -4.42 10.33 -1.39
CA PRO A 399 -5.48 11.28 -1.75
C PRO A 399 -6.91 10.84 -1.34
N HIS A 400 -7.09 9.56 -1.03
CA HIS A 400 -8.37 8.93 -0.70
C HIS A 400 -8.37 8.35 0.72
N LEU A 401 -7.46 8.84 1.58
CA LEU A 401 -7.22 8.29 2.91
C LEU A 401 -8.48 8.23 3.78
N PRO A 402 -9.37 9.25 3.83
CA PRO A 402 -10.62 9.15 4.57
C PRO A 402 -11.52 7.99 4.12
N ALA A 403 -11.55 7.69 2.82
CA ALA A 403 -12.33 6.58 2.28
C ALA A 403 -11.71 5.23 2.66
N MET A 404 -10.39 5.08 2.52
CA MET A 404 -9.63 3.90 2.94
C MET A 404 -9.86 3.59 4.42
N LEU A 405 -9.62 4.56 5.30
CA LEU A 405 -9.78 4.38 6.75
C LEU A 405 -11.25 4.08 7.12
N ARG A 406 -12.23 4.69 6.43
CA ARG A 406 -13.64 4.38 6.63
C ARG A 406 -13.94 2.92 6.30
N GLY A 407 -13.41 2.43 5.19
CA GLY A 407 -13.53 1.02 4.79
C GLY A 407 -12.97 0.06 5.83
N MET A 408 -11.78 0.38 6.36
CA MET A 408 -11.17 -0.41 7.43
C MET A 408 -12.07 -0.45 8.67
N PHE A 409 -12.61 0.69 9.10
CA PHE A 409 -13.52 0.78 10.24
C PHE A 409 -14.84 0.03 10.02
N ASP A 410 -15.43 0.12 8.83
CA ASP A 410 -16.68 -0.57 8.49
C ASP A 410 -16.52 -2.09 8.53
N ALA A 411 -15.48 -2.61 7.86
CA ALA A 411 -15.20 -4.04 7.85
C ALA A 411 -14.84 -4.56 9.25
N TRP A 412 -14.00 -3.83 9.98
CA TRP A 412 -13.59 -4.24 11.32
C TRP A 412 -14.75 -4.28 12.31
N THR A 413 -15.59 -3.24 12.33
CA THR A 413 -16.77 -3.21 13.21
C THR A 413 -17.78 -4.29 12.84
N LEU A 414 -17.95 -4.61 11.56
CA LEU A 414 -18.75 -5.75 11.11
C LEU A 414 -18.20 -7.07 11.68
N MET A 415 -16.89 -7.30 11.54
CA MET A 415 -16.23 -8.49 12.09
C MET A 415 -16.36 -8.58 13.62
N CYS A 416 -16.17 -7.47 14.35
CA CYS A 416 -16.36 -7.42 15.81
C CYS A 416 -17.80 -7.81 16.21
N ARG A 417 -18.82 -7.27 15.53
CA ARG A 417 -20.23 -7.55 15.84
C ARG A 417 -20.64 -8.99 15.53
N HIS A 418 -19.95 -9.64 14.59
CA HIS A 418 -20.27 -10.99 14.13
C HIS A 418 -19.16 -12.01 14.45
N ARG A 419 -18.28 -11.70 15.42
CA ARG A 419 -17.14 -12.53 15.80
C ARG A 419 -17.52 -13.99 16.05
N ALA A 420 -18.58 -14.24 16.82
CA ALA A 420 -19.02 -15.59 17.14
C ALA A 420 -19.41 -16.39 15.87
N ARG A 421 -20.22 -15.77 15.00
CA ARG A 421 -20.64 -16.39 13.73
C ARG A 421 -19.46 -16.64 12.79
N ILE A 422 -18.46 -15.75 12.77
CA ILE A 422 -17.24 -15.94 11.98
C ILE A 422 -16.42 -17.11 12.54
N ALA A 423 -16.27 -17.19 13.86
CA ALA A 423 -15.55 -18.28 14.52
C ALA A 423 -16.24 -19.63 14.30
N GLU A 424 -17.57 -19.68 14.38
CA GLU A 424 -18.37 -20.87 14.05
C GLU A 424 -18.17 -21.28 12.58
N PHE A 425 -18.27 -20.34 11.65
CA PHE A 425 -18.02 -20.60 10.23
C PHE A 425 -16.62 -21.19 10.00
N LEU A 426 -15.59 -20.58 10.59
CA LEU A 426 -14.21 -21.06 10.47
C LEU A 426 -14.00 -22.42 11.14
N ALA A 427 -14.64 -22.68 12.29
CA ALA A 427 -14.55 -23.97 12.95
C ALA A 427 -15.15 -25.10 12.09
N GLU A 428 -16.25 -24.82 11.38
CA GLU A 428 -16.89 -25.79 10.50
C GLU A 428 -16.19 -25.95 9.14
N ARG A 429 -15.65 -24.85 8.58
CA ARG A 429 -15.15 -24.81 7.20
C ARG A 429 -13.64 -24.87 7.07
N ALA A 430 -12.86 -24.55 8.10
CA ALA A 430 -11.39 -24.61 7.99
C ALA A 430 -10.86 -26.04 7.92
N ALA A 431 -11.62 -27.03 8.41
CA ALA A 431 -11.23 -28.43 8.34
C ALA A 431 -11.02 -28.86 6.87
N GLY A 432 -9.87 -29.48 6.58
CA GLY A 432 -9.50 -29.89 5.22
C GLY A 432 -8.86 -28.80 4.36
N HIS A 433 -8.76 -27.57 4.85
CA HIS A 433 -7.96 -26.51 4.23
C HIS A 433 -6.51 -26.54 4.75
N VAL A 434 -5.60 -26.04 3.92
CA VAL A 434 -4.17 -26.05 4.17
C VAL A 434 -3.60 -24.64 3.97
N VAL A 435 -2.70 -24.23 4.87
CA VAL A 435 -2.00 -22.94 4.88
C VAL A 435 -0.52 -23.14 4.56
N ARG A 436 0.05 -22.28 3.71
CA ARG A 436 1.50 -22.23 3.45
C ARG A 436 2.24 -21.76 4.71
N VAL A 437 3.28 -22.50 5.08
CA VAL A 437 4.24 -22.09 6.09
C VAL A 437 5.52 -21.66 5.38
N ILE A 438 5.85 -20.37 5.50
CA ILE A 438 7.13 -19.83 5.03
C ILE A 438 8.15 -20.11 6.13
N ALA A 439 8.92 -21.19 5.97
CA ALA A 439 9.93 -21.58 6.95
C ALA A 439 11.06 -20.56 7.06
N ARG A 440 11.45 -19.95 5.93
CA ARG A 440 12.36 -18.81 5.82
C ARG A 440 12.13 -18.06 4.50
N PRO A 441 12.58 -16.80 4.37
CA PRO A 441 12.52 -16.06 3.12
C PRO A 441 13.25 -16.80 1.97
N THR A 442 12.64 -16.81 0.78
CA THR A 442 13.19 -17.52 -0.39
C THR A 442 14.62 -17.09 -0.74
N ALA A 443 14.94 -15.80 -0.57
CA ALA A 443 16.26 -15.24 -0.84
C ALA A 443 17.37 -15.80 0.06
N GLU A 444 17.03 -16.43 1.18
CA GLU A 444 17.99 -17.05 2.10
C GLU A 444 18.35 -18.48 1.69
N TYR A 445 17.57 -19.12 0.81
CA TYR A 445 17.93 -20.44 0.30
C TYR A 445 19.15 -20.33 -0.62
N PRO A 446 20.27 -21.02 -0.30
CA PRO A 446 21.49 -20.85 -1.05
C PRO A 446 21.40 -21.43 -2.47
N GLY A 447 22.08 -20.77 -3.42
CA GLY A 447 22.63 -21.43 -4.62
C GLY A 447 23.88 -22.26 -4.33
N GLY A 448 24.14 -22.60 -3.05
CA GLY A 448 25.30 -23.34 -2.52
C GLY A 448 26.07 -22.60 -1.40
N GLY A 449 25.55 -22.52 -0.17
CA GLY A 449 26.17 -21.87 1.00
C GLY A 449 25.68 -22.39 2.36
N ASP A 450 26.47 -22.16 3.42
CA ASP A 450 26.47 -22.77 4.78
C ASP A 450 25.26 -22.43 5.70
N VAL A 451 24.02 -22.45 5.22
CA VAL A 451 22.87 -22.39 6.12
C VAL A 451 22.49 -23.81 6.52
N PRO A 452 22.35 -24.16 7.82
CA PRO A 452 21.87 -25.48 8.21
C PRO A 452 20.46 -25.70 7.65
N LEU A 453 20.35 -26.65 6.73
CA LEU A 453 19.10 -27.07 6.12
C LEU A 453 18.50 -28.22 6.90
N THR A 454 17.18 -28.23 7.05
CA THR A 454 16.45 -29.42 7.50
C THR A 454 16.48 -30.51 6.44
N GLU A 455 16.09 -31.74 6.81
CA GLU A 455 15.97 -32.85 5.86
C GLU A 455 14.97 -32.53 4.74
N GLY A 456 13.80 -32.00 5.10
CA GLY A 456 12.75 -31.61 4.14
C GLY A 456 13.16 -30.48 3.20
N GLU A 457 13.91 -29.48 3.69
CA GLU A 457 14.48 -28.43 2.84
C GLU A 457 15.51 -28.99 1.86
N SER A 458 16.40 -29.85 2.35
CA SER A 458 17.45 -30.49 1.54
C SER A 458 16.85 -31.37 0.44
N GLU A 459 15.80 -32.13 0.75
CA GLU A 459 15.11 -33.00 -0.21
C GLU A 459 14.45 -32.20 -1.34
N GLN A 460 13.79 -31.08 -1.01
CA GLN A 460 13.16 -30.21 -2.00
C GLN A 460 14.19 -29.47 -2.86
N LEU A 461 15.24 -28.92 -2.25
CA LEU A 461 16.34 -28.25 -2.97
C LEU A 461 17.08 -29.21 -3.90
N ALA A 462 17.28 -30.48 -3.50
CA ALA A 462 17.91 -31.50 -4.34
C ALA A 462 17.12 -31.77 -5.65
N ARG A 463 15.80 -31.55 -5.63
CA ARG A 463 14.92 -31.62 -6.81
C ARG A 463 14.87 -30.32 -7.61
N GLY A 464 15.50 -29.26 -7.13
CA GLY A 464 15.50 -27.93 -7.72
C GLY A 464 14.26 -27.10 -7.37
N ASP A 465 13.50 -27.46 -6.34
CA ASP A 465 12.37 -26.65 -5.88
C ASP A 465 12.82 -25.66 -4.80
N VAL A 466 12.15 -24.51 -4.73
CA VAL A 466 12.16 -23.70 -3.50
C VAL A 466 11.35 -24.44 -2.45
N PRO A 467 11.89 -24.67 -1.23
CA PRO A 467 11.16 -25.38 -0.18
C PRO A 467 9.78 -24.77 0.11
N TYR A 468 8.79 -25.66 0.17
CA TYR A 468 7.39 -25.30 0.20
C TYR A 468 6.65 -26.21 1.18
N PHE A 469 6.29 -25.63 2.32
CA PHE A 469 5.70 -26.35 3.44
C PHE A 469 4.30 -25.85 3.76
N PHE A 470 3.55 -26.68 4.47
CA PHE A 470 2.18 -26.39 4.82
C PHE A 470 1.82 -26.87 6.22
N ARG A 471 0.68 -26.41 6.72
CA ARG A 471 -0.02 -26.98 7.88
C ARG A 471 -1.52 -27.03 7.60
N ALA A 472 -2.24 -27.94 8.25
CA ALA A 472 -3.69 -27.90 8.22
C ALA A 472 -4.19 -26.61 8.90
N ALA A 473 -5.27 -26.02 8.40
CA ALA A 473 -5.76 -24.73 8.86
C ALA A 473 -6.32 -24.75 10.30
N ASP A 474 -6.59 -25.94 10.84
CA ASP A 474 -6.94 -26.22 12.24
C ASP A 474 -5.73 -26.55 13.13
N GLY A 475 -4.51 -26.57 12.57
CA GLY A 475 -3.27 -26.90 13.27
C GLY A 475 -2.81 -28.34 12.99
N GLY A 476 -1.60 -28.68 13.46
CA GLY A 476 -1.00 -30.00 13.20
C GLY A 476 0.50 -29.90 12.92
N PRO A 477 1.15 -31.01 12.50
CA PRO A 477 2.56 -30.99 12.16
C PRO A 477 2.80 -30.20 10.86
N LEU A 478 4.04 -29.78 10.63
CA LEU A 478 4.48 -29.35 9.31
C LEU A 478 4.27 -30.46 8.28
N LEU A 479 3.81 -30.08 7.09
CA LEU A 479 3.51 -30.96 5.97
C LEU A 479 4.35 -30.54 4.77
N ALA A 480 4.80 -31.51 3.99
CA ALA A 480 5.38 -31.31 2.67
C ALA A 480 4.65 -32.19 1.65
N LEU A 481 4.53 -31.70 0.41
CA LEU A 481 3.97 -32.50 -0.66
C LEU A 481 5.02 -33.50 -1.15
N ARG A 482 4.73 -34.80 -1.01
CA ARG A 482 5.57 -35.82 -1.66
C ARG A 482 5.29 -35.82 -3.16
N MET A 483 6.37 -35.77 -3.94
CA MET A 483 6.32 -35.94 -5.39
C MET A 483 6.29 -37.45 -5.74
N PRO A 484 5.80 -37.84 -6.94
CA PRO A 484 5.50 -39.23 -7.30
C PRO A 484 6.60 -40.29 -7.01
N PRO A 485 6.24 -41.58 -6.77
CA PRO A 485 4.89 -42.17 -6.90
C PRO A 485 4.03 -41.96 -5.65
N GLY A 486 2.87 -41.32 -5.82
CA GLY A 486 1.99 -40.85 -4.74
C GLY A 486 2.12 -39.33 -4.54
N ARG A 487 1.00 -38.60 -4.65
CA ARG A 487 0.93 -37.15 -4.39
C ARG A 487 0.04 -36.94 -3.18
N GLU A 488 0.66 -36.98 -2.02
CA GLU A 488 0.00 -36.85 -0.73
C GLU A 488 0.78 -35.85 0.13
N LEU A 489 0.04 -35.11 0.94
CA LEU A 489 0.64 -34.32 2.00
C LEU A 489 1.13 -35.28 3.07
N CYS A 490 2.42 -35.22 3.38
CA CYS A 490 3.05 -36.04 4.41
C CYS A 490 3.61 -35.15 5.51
N ALA A 491 3.59 -35.66 6.75
CA ALA A 491 4.25 -34.97 7.86
C ALA A 491 5.76 -34.87 7.60
N ASP A 492 6.30 -33.67 7.78
CA ASP A 492 7.74 -33.43 7.78
C ASP A 492 8.33 -33.83 9.13
N PRO A 493 9.50 -34.50 9.17
CA PRO A 493 10.13 -34.91 10.42
C PRO A 493 10.60 -33.72 11.29
N THR A 494 10.69 -32.50 10.73
CA THR A 494 11.16 -31.31 11.46
C THR A 494 9.99 -30.36 11.77
N ASP A 495 9.43 -30.47 12.97
CA ASP A 495 8.33 -29.62 13.46
C ASP A 495 8.84 -28.59 14.49
N ALA A 496 9.88 -27.83 14.14
CA ALA A 496 10.45 -26.80 15.02
C ALA A 496 10.68 -25.47 14.25
N PRO A 497 10.13 -24.34 14.74
CA PRO A 497 10.38 -23.03 14.15
C PRO A 497 11.85 -22.63 14.30
N HIS A 498 12.44 -22.07 13.24
CA HIS A 498 13.81 -21.58 13.27
C HIS A 498 14.00 -20.30 14.11
N ASP A 499 12.92 -19.54 14.33
CA ASP A 499 12.93 -18.28 15.09
C ASP A 499 12.25 -18.48 16.45
N GLU A 500 13.02 -18.42 17.53
CA GLU A 500 12.54 -18.54 18.91
C GLU A 500 11.62 -17.38 19.27
N GLY A 501 10.32 -17.50 18.97
CA GLY A 501 9.30 -16.56 19.47
C GLY A 501 8.10 -16.29 18.55
N ARG A 502 8.14 -16.68 17.26
CA ARG A 502 6.98 -16.59 16.38
C ARG A 502 6.40 -17.99 16.07
N PRO A 503 5.19 -18.32 16.55
CA PRO A 503 4.57 -19.61 16.21
C PRO A 503 4.27 -19.66 14.71
N TRP A 504 4.44 -20.84 14.11
CA TRP A 504 4.02 -21.05 12.72
C TRP A 504 2.50 -20.86 12.59
N PRO A 505 2.02 -20.27 11.47
CA PRO A 505 0.60 -20.30 11.16
C PRO A 505 0.12 -21.77 11.04
N PRO A 506 -1.14 -22.07 11.35
CA PRO A 506 -2.16 -21.14 11.84
C PRO A 506 -2.01 -20.81 13.34
N VAL A 507 -2.23 -19.55 13.70
CA VAL A 507 -2.29 -19.07 15.08
C VAL A 507 -3.74 -19.15 15.58
N ALA A 508 -3.99 -19.98 16.59
CA ALA A 508 -5.34 -20.27 17.08
C ALA A 508 -6.12 -19.02 17.49
N THR A 509 -5.48 -18.07 18.19
CA THR A 509 -6.12 -16.83 18.63
C THR A 509 -6.57 -15.93 17.47
N VAL A 510 -5.93 -16.01 16.31
CA VAL A 510 -6.34 -15.27 15.10
C VAL A 510 -7.55 -15.94 14.48
N ARG A 511 -7.50 -17.27 14.30
CA ARG A 511 -8.61 -18.08 13.77
C ARG A 511 -9.89 -17.94 14.60
N GLU A 512 -9.77 -17.87 15.92
CA GLU A 512 -10.89 -17.72 16.87
C GLU A 512 -11.36 -16.26 17.02
N GLY A 513 -10.80 -15.34 16.24
CA GLY A 513 -11.14 -13.92 16.27
C GLY A 513 -10.79 -13.25 17.60
N GLY A 514 -9.80 -13.77 18.35
CA GLY A 514 -9.37 -13.27 19.65
C GLY A 514 -8.92 -11.81 19.66
N LYS A 515 -8.63 -11.25 18.48
CA LYS A 515 -8.21 -9.86 18.27
C LYS A 515 -9.30 -8.95 17.71
N LEU A 516 -10.49 -9.48 17.45
CA LEU A 516 -11.61 -8.73 16.89
C LEU A 516 -12.33 -7.93 17.99
N ASP A 517 -11.65 -6.92 18.49
CA ASP A 517 -12.20 -5.86 19.34
C ASP A 517 -11.90 -4.49 18.73
N LEU A 518 -12.54 -3.42 19.24
CA LEU A 518 -12.33 -2.08 18.67
C LEU A 518 -10.86 -1.63 18.81
N ALA A 519 -10.14 -2.01 19.86
CA ALA A 519 -8.76 -1.57 20.06
C ALA A 519 -7.80 -2.17 19.02
N GLY A 520 -8.04 -3.41 18.59
CA GLY A 520 -7.22 -4.14 17.62
C GLY A 520 -7.08 -3.44 16.26
N LEU A 521 -8.06 -2.62 15.86
CA LEU A 521 -8.00 -1.85 14.62
C LEU A 521 -6.97 -0.72 14.65
N GLY A 522 -6.69 -0.16 15.84
CA GLY A 522 -5.93 1.08 15.98
C GLY A 522 -4.53 1.00 15.35
N ILE A 523 -3.84 -0.14 15.49
CA ILE A 523 -2.50 -0.33 14.93
C ILE A 523 -2.54 -0.28 13.40
N ALA A 524 -3.50 -0.97 12.79
CA ALA A 524 -3.65 -0.97 11.34
C ALA A 524 -3.99 0.42 10.80
N LEU A 525 -4.85 1.19 11.50
CA LEU A 525 -5.16 2.57 11.12
C LEU A 525 -3.93 3.48 11.18
N ARG A 526 -3.15 3.40 12.28
CA ARG A 526 -1.91 4.15 12.42
C ARG A 526 -0.97 3.83 11.27
N ASP A 527 -0.69 2.54 11.02
CA ASP A 527 0.25 2.11 9.99
C ASP A 527 -0.20 2.56 8.58
N ALA A 528 -1.51 2.50 8.29
CA ALA A 528 -2.06 3.00 7.04
C ALA A 528 -1.85 4.52 6.87
N VAL A 529 -1.99 5.31 7.94
CA VAL A 529 -1.73 6.76 7.93
C VAL A 529 -0.24 7.06 7.80
N GLU A 530 0.62 6.37 8.56
CA GLU A 530 2.08 6.56 8.55
C GLU A 530 2.66 6.33 7.15
N HIS A 531 2.21 5.29 6.45
CA HIS A 531 2.70 4.93 5.12
C HIS A 531 2.49 6.03 4.07
N VAL A 532 1.40 6.81 4.16
CA VAL A 532 1.09 7.93 3.23
C VAL A 532 1.34 9.30 3.85
N TYR A 533 1.95 9.39 5.03
CA TYR A 533 2.29 10.68 5.62
C TYR A 533 3.22 11.52 4.72
N GLY A 534 3.95 10.86 3.81
CA GLY A 534 4.72 11.48 2.74
C GLY A 534 3.92 12.37 1.80
N ASP A 535 2.63 12.07 1.61
CA ASP A 535 1.80 12.65 0.56
C ASP A 535 1.30 14.06 0.95
N PRO A 536 1.12 14.98 -0.02
CA PRO A 536 0.74 16.37 0.28
C PRO A 536 -0.63 16.52 0.95
N GLU A 537 -1.59 15.66 0.61
CA GLU A 537 -2.96 15.71 1.15
C GLU A 537 -3.00 15.33 2.64
N PRO A 538 -2.46 14.15 3.07
CA PRO A 538 -2.31 13.80 4.48
C PRO A 538 -1.58 14.85 5.34
N ARG A 539 -0.62 15.60 4.78
CA ARG A 539 0.16 16.62 5.51
C ARG A 539 -0.60 17.91 5.82
N ARG A 540 -1.73 18.18 5.14
CA ARG A 540 -2.54 19.37 5.45
C ARG A 540 -3.26 19.14 6.77
N GLY A 541 -2.93 19.95 7.78
CA GLY A 541 -3.51 19.82 9.13
C GLY A 541 -5.04 19.68 9.09
N GLY A 542 -5.55 18.60 9.69
CA GLY A 542 -6.99 18.29 9.79
C GLY A 542 -7.66 17.90 8.46
N LEU A 543 -7.78 16.60 8.17
CA LEU A 543 -8.66 16.11 7.09
C LEU A 543 -10.04 15.76 7.68
N HIS A 544 -11.08 16.44 7.23
CA HIS A 544 -12.45 16.23 7.69
C HIS A 544 -13.37 15.88 6.51
N ASP A 545 -13.80 14.62 6.44
CA ASP A 545 -14.82 14.16 5.49
C ASP A 545 -16.13 13.94 6.25
N HIS A 546 -16.98 14.97 6.26
CA HIS A 546 -18.30 14.91 6.90
C HIS A 546 -19.24 13.90 6.25
N GLY A 547 -19.11 13.67 4.94
CA GLY A 547 -19.95 12.72 4.21
C GLY A 547 -19.70 11.27 4.63
N ARG A 548 -18.46 10.96 5.01
CA ARG A 548 -18.06 9.63 5.53
C ARG A 548 -18.01 9.57 7.06
N GLY A 549 -18.13 10.71 7.72
CA GLY A 549 -17.99 10.81 9.17
C GLY A 549 -16.56 10.49 9.64
N VAL A 550 -15.54 10.85 8.86
CA VAL A 550 -14.13 10.61 9.20
C VAL A 550 -13.44 11.93 9.50
N ARG A 551 -12.68 11.99 10.60
CA ARG A 551 -11.83 13.12 10.96
C ARG A 551 -10.43 12.63 11.25
N ILE A 552 -9.42 13.22 10.64
CA ILE A 552 -8.02 12.86 10.82
C ILE A 552 -7.27 14.11 11.27
N GLY A 553 -6.62 14.05 12.43
CA GLY A 553 -5.80 15.12 12.96
C GLY A 553 -4.36 14.63 13.09
N LEU A 554 -3.46 15.06 12.21
CA LEU A 554 -2.04 14.69 12.26
C LEU A 554 -1.24 15.84 12.89
N ARG A 555 -0.38 15.49 13.86
CA ARG A 555 0.56 16.41 14.51
C ARG A 555 2.01 16.14 14.10
N GLY A 556 2.29 14.93 13.63
CA GLY A 556 3.58 14.51 13.10
C GLY A 556 3.48 13.17 12.38
N PRO A 557 4.61 12.63 11.88
CA PRO A 557 4.63 11.36 11.16
C PRO A 557 4.19 10.18 12.02
N ARG A 558 4.41 10.25 13.34
CA ARG A 558 4.08 9.19 14.31
C ARG A 558 3.11 9.65 15.40
N GLU A 559 2.49 10.81 15.21
CA GLU A 559 1.55 11.37 16.17
C GLU A 559 0.30 11.90 15.47
N GLY A 560 -0.84 11.38 15.86
CA GLY A 560 -2.10 11.78 15.27
C GLY A 560 -3.31 11.12 15.89
N GLU A 561 -4.45 11.39 15.27
CA GLU A 561 -5.72 10.78 15.60
C GLU A 561 -6.60 10.57 14.38
N VAL A 562 -7.43 9.54 14.43
CA VAL A 562 -8.56 9.36 13.52
C VAL A 562 -9.84 9.11 14.30
N ALA A 563 -10.92 9.78 13.92
CA ALA A 563 -12.23 9.67 14.51
C ALA A 563 -13.26 9.22 13.46
N PHE A 564 -14.13 8.29 13.85
CA PHE A 564 -15.23 7.77 13.04
C PHE A 564 -16.56 8.05 13.72
N ASP A 565 -17.48 8.68 12.99
CA ASP A 565 -18.87 8.79 13.40
C ASP A 565 -19.57 7.45 13.14
N TRP A 566 -20.27 6.95 14.16
CA TRP A 566 -21.09 5.75 14.10
C TRP A 566 -22.54 6.10 14.49
N PRO A 567 -23.35 6.63 13.55
CA PRO A 567 -24.68 7.16 13.84
C PRO A 567 -25.64 6.13 14.42
N THR A 568 -25.64 4.90 13.91
CA THR A 568 -26.52 3.82 14.39
C THR A 568 -26.20 3.40 15.83
N ALA A 569 -24.98 3.62 16.31
CA ALA A 569 -24.60 3.44 17.71
C ALA A 569 -24.72 4.72 18.55
N GLY A 570 -24.95 5.88 17.91
CA GLY A 570 -24.93 7.19 18.57
C GLY A 570 -23.55 7.57 19.14
N ARG A 571 -22.46 7.01 18.61
CA ARG A 571 -21.10 7.19 19.12
C ARG A 571 -20.13 7.77 18.10
N ARG A 572 -19.08 8.42 18.58
CA ARG A 572 -17.84 8.72 17.86
C ARG A 572 -16.73 7.85 18.43
N ILE A 573 -16.03 7.13 17.58
CA ILE A 573 -14.89 6.28 17.95
C ILE A 573 -13.61 6.98 17.52
N THR A 574 -12.76 7.35 18.47
CA THR A 574 -11.51 8.07 18.21
C THR A 574 -10.30 7.22 18.60
N TYR A 575 -9.41 7.00 17.66
CA TYR A 575 -8.10 6.39 17.87
C TYR A 575 -7.06 7.49 17.90
N ARG A 576 -6.32 7.60 19.01
CA ARG A 576 -5.23 8.57 19.17
C ARG A 576 -3.94 7.83 19.41
N TRP A 577 -2.86 8.23 18.75
CA TRP A 577 -1.55 7.62 18.96
C TRP A 577 -0.44 8.66 19.05
N ASP A 578 0.59 8.26 19.80
CA ASP A 578 1.93 8.84 19.80
C ASP A 578 2.95 7.72 19.52
N GLU A 579 4.25 8.02 19.62
CA GLU A 579 5.32 7.04 19.35
C GLU A 579 5.26 5.79 20.23
N THR A 580 4.60 5.86 21.39
CA THR A 580 4.63 4.82 22.42
C THR A 580 3.28 4.19 22.71
N LYS A 581 2.18 4.92 22.49
CA LYS A 581 0.85 4.56 22.98
C LYS A 581 -0.21 4.76 21.91
N LEU A 582 -1.17 3.85 21.91
CA LEU A 582 -2.43 3.98 21.20
C LEU A 582 -3.58 3.99 22.21
N ARG A 583 -4.48 4.95 22.10
CA ARG A 583 -5.65 5.13 22.97
C ARG A 583 -6.92 5.14 22.15
N LEU A 584 -7.94 4.43 22.63
CA LEU A 584 -9.30 4.41 22.08
C LEU A 584 -10.22 5.25 22.97
N CYS A 585 -10.94 6.20 22.39
CA CYS A 585 -12.00 6.98 23.04
C CYS A 585 -13.34 6.73 22.35
N ILE A 586 -14.42 6.63 23.13
CA ILE A 586 -15.78 6.38 22.64
C ILE A 586 -16.70 7.45 23.23
N ASP A 587 -16.98 8.46 22.42
CA ASP A 587 -17.73 9.65 22.83
C ASP A 587 -19.16 9.62 22.28
N PRO A 588 -20.15 10.30 22.88
CA PRO A 588 -21.45 10.50 22.25
C PRO A 588 -21.31 11.30 20.94
N LEU A 589 -21.99 10.86 19.87
CA LEU A 589 -21.89 11.52 18.55
C LEU A 589 -22.46 12.94 18.56
N ASN A 590 -23.50 13.15 19.36
CA ASN A 590 -24.30 14.36 19.43
C ASN A 590 -24.18 15.04 20.79
N ASP A 591 -23.00 15.03 21.39
CA ASP A 591 -22.76 15.75 22.64
C ASP A 591 -23.03 17.26 22.41
N PRO A 592 -24.09 17.83 23.02
CA PRO A 592 -24.44 19.24 22.86
C PRO A 592 -23.30 20.16 23.30
N ALA A 593 -22.60 19.81 24.39
CA ALA A 593 -21.49 20.59 24.91
C ALA A 593 -20.30 20.61 23.94
N ALA A 594 -20.01 19.47 23.28
CA ALA A 594 -18.96 19.40 22.27
C ALA A 594 -19.29 20.21 21.00
N ARG A 595 -20.56 20.24 20.57
CA ARG A 595 -20.99 21.07 19.43
C ARG A 595 -20.90 22.55 19.74
N GLU A 596 -21.27 22.93 20.94
CA GLU A 596 -21.21 24.30 21.41
C GLU A 596 -19.75 24.78 21.49
N ALA A 597 -18.87 23.99 22.13
CA ALA A 597 -17.44 24.25 22.17
C ALA A 597 -16.82 24.38 20.76
N ALA A 598 -17.23 23.53 19.80
CA ALA A 598 -16.80 23.65 18.41
C ALA A 598 -17.28 24.95 17.73
N GLY A 599 -18.52 25.38 17.99
CA GLY A 599 -19.05 26.66 17.50
C GLY A 599 -18.30 27.87 18.08
N ILE A 600 -17.94 27.83 19.36
CA ILE A 600 -17.11 28.84 20.03
C ILE A 600 -15.73 28.89 19.37
N ARG A 601 -15.08 27.72 19.19
CA ARG A 601 -13.78 27.60 18.52
C ARG A 601 -13.79 28.19 17.12
N GLU A 602 -14.75 27.80 16.28
CA GLU A 602 -14.82 28.27 14.89
C GLU A 602 -14.97 29.79 14.81
N ARG A 603 -15.81 30.36 15.69
CA ARG A 603 -16.01 31.81 15.75
C ARG A 603 -14.74 32.55 16.19
N LEU A 604 -14.02 32.05 17.21
CA LEU A 604 -12.74 32.61 17.63
C LEU A 604 -11.72 32.60 16.49
N LEU A 605 -11.52 31.46 15.83
CA LEU A 605 -10.57 31.37 14.70
C LEU A 605 -10.97 32.29 13.54
N ARG A 606 -12.27 32.44 13.26
CA ARG A 606 -12.76 33.40 12.26
C ARG A 606 -12.45 34.84 12.66
N LEU A 607 -12.66 35.23 13.92
CA LEU A 607 -12.31 36.55 14.42
C LEU A 607 -10.80 36.82 14.29
N GLY A 608 -9.96 35.83 14.64
CA GLY A 608 -8.51 35.93 14.51
C GLY A 608 -8.03 36.14 13.08
N ARG A 609 -8.62 35.42 12.11
CA ARG A 609 -8.30 35.62 10.67
C ARG A 609 -8.68 37.02 10.18
N ILE A 610 -9.84 37.54 10.57
CA ILE A 610 -10.28 38.88 10.16
C ILE A 610 -9.41 39.95 10.84
N ASP A 611 -9.10 39.80 12.13
CA ASP A 611 -8.20 40.72 12.85
C ASP A 611 -6.83 40.76 12.17
N ALA A 612 -6.22 39.60 11.88
CA ALA A 612 -4.94 39.54 11.21
C ALA A 612 -4.96 40.20 9.81
N ALA A 613 -6.02 39.97 9.02
CA ALA A 613 -6.18 40.55 7.69
C ALA A 613 -6.35 42.08 7.69
N LEU A 614 -6.85 42.66 8.78
CA LEU A 614 -6.99 44.12 8.95
C LEU A 614 -5.75 44.73 9.61
N ARG A 615 -5.20 44.06 10.63
CA ARG A 615 -4.10 44.55 11.46
C ARG A 615 -2.75 44.50 10.74
N GLY A 616 -2.53 43.52 9.88
CA GLY A 616 -1.32 43.43 9.05
C GLY A 616 -1.12 44.69 8.19
N PRO A 617 -2.07 45.03 7.30
CA PRO A 617 -2.01 46.25 6.50
C PRO A 617 -1.98 47.54 7.34
N TRP A 618 -2.76 47.61 8.43
CA TRP A 618 -2.78 48.78 9.30
C TRP A 618 -1.42 49.04 9.96
N ALA A 619 -0.76 47.99 10.44
CA ALA A 619 0.58 48.08 11.02
C ALA A 619 1.65 48.41 9.97
N ALA A 620 1.54 47.85 8.76
CA ALA A 620 2.42 48.18 7.64
C ALA A 620 2.29 49.65 7.20
N GLY A 621 1.09 50.22 7.27
CA GLY A 621 0.82 51.66 7.07
C GLY A 621 1.16 52.55 8.27
N GLY A 622 2.01 52.07 9.19
CA GLY A 622 2.48 52.85 10.34
C GLY A 622 1.39 53.20 11.38
N PHE A 623 0.28 52.46 11.41
CA PHE A 623 -0.88 52.71 12.29
C PHE A 623 -1.61 54.04 12.04
N THR A 624 -1.54 54.58 10.82
CA THR A 624 -2.11 55.91 10.49
C THR A 624 -3.47 55.85 9.77
N ASP A 625 -3.86 54.69 9.23
CA ASP A 625 -5.13 54.52 8.54
C ASP A 625 -6.30 54.43 9.54
N THR A 626 -7.01 55.55 9.69
CA THR A 626 -8.18 55.69 10.58
C THR A 626 -9.38 54.83 10.15
N GLY A 627 -9.46 54.45 8.86
CA GLY A 627 -10.50 53.57 8.35
C GLY A 627 -10.28 52.11 8.73
N LEU A 628 -9.04 51.64 8.70
CA LEU A 628 -8.66 50.31 9.21
C LEU A 628 -8.76 50.25 10.74
N GLU A 629 -8.34 51.30 11.44
CA GLU A 629 -8.49 51.44 12.89
C GLU A 629 -9.95 51.29 13.32
N ALA A 630 -10.87 52.06 12.71
CA ALA A 630 -12.29 51.97 13.02
C ALA A 630 -12.91 50.59 12.73
N LYS A 631 -12.40 49.86 11.72
CA LYS A 631 -12.85 48.48 11.42
C LYS A 631 -12.35 47.49 12.47
N LEU A 632 -11.09 47.61 12.90
CA LEU A 632 -10.51 46.79 13.97
C LEU A 632 -11.21 47.02 15.31
N ASP A 633 -11.53 48.28 15.64
CA ASP A 633 -12.27 48.61 16.85
C ASP A 633 -13.68 47.99 16.83
N ARG A 634 -14.40 48.09 15.71
CA ARG A 634 -15.71 47.44 15.57
C ARG A 634 -15.64 45.92 15.66
N LEU A 635 -14.66 45.30 15.03
CA LEU A 635 -14.44 43.85 15.08
C LEU A 635 -14.17 43.40 16.51
N THR A 636 -13.25 44.08 17.19
CA THR A 636 -12.84 43.75 18.55
C THR A 636 -13.97 43.99 19.54
N GLY A 637 -14.67 45.13 19.45
CA GLY A 637 -15.83 45.42 20.28
C GLY A 637 -16.95 44.39 20.13
N THR A 638 -17.32 44.04 18.89
CA THR A 638 -18.33 43.00 18.62
C THR A 638 -17.86 41.62 19.11
N GLY A 639 -16.58 41.31 18.93
CA GLY A 639 -15.95 40.09 19.42
C GLY A 639 -16.02 39.97 20.94
N VAL A 640 -15.73 41.05 21.66
CA VAL A 640 -15.77 41.10 23.14
C VAL A 640 -17.19 40.99 23.69
N VAL A 641 -18.18 41.65 23.05
CA VAL A 641 -19.60 41.50 23.43
C VAL A 641 -20.04 40.04 23.34
N TRP A 642 -19.66 39.36 22.26
CA TRP A 642 -19.95 37.93 22.12
C TRP A 642 -19.16 37.07 23.12
N LEU A 643 -17.87 37.35 23.31
CA LEU A 643 -17.01 36.62 24.25
C LEU A 643 -17.53 36.69 25.69
N ARG A 644 -18.17 37.80 26.08
CA ARG A 644 -18.83 37.91 27.39
C ARG A 644 -19.89 36.84 27.61
N GLY A 645 -20.70 36.55 26.59
CA GLY A 645 -21.69 35.47 26.68
C GLY A 645 -21.00 34.11 26.91
N VAL A 646 -19.93 33.84 26.16
CA VAL A 646 -19.13 32.63 26.32
C VAL A 646 -18.53 32.53 27.71
N VAL A 647 -17.96 33.62 28.23
CA VAL A 647 -17.33 33.66 29.57
C VAL A 647 -18.35 33.47 30.68
N ALA A 648 -19.54 34.06 30.56
CA ALA A 648 -20.60 33.91 31.55
C ALA A 648 -21.11 32.45 31.65
N GLU A 649 -21.14 31.73 30.53
CA GLU A 649 -21.67 30.38 30.46
C GLU A 649 -20.61 29.29 30.74
N HIS A 650 -19.39 29.48 30.21
CA HIS A 650 -18.35 28.44 30.18
C HIS A 650 -17.10 28.78 31.01
N GLY A 651 -17.03 29.97 31.61
CA GLY A 651 -15.78 30.50 32.15
C GLY A 651 -14.79 30.85 31.03
N TRP A 652 -13.49 30.91 31.34
CA TRP A 652 -12.50 31.25 30.31
C TRP A 652 -12.41 30.15 29.24
N PRO A 653 -12.55 30.47 27.93
CA PRO A 653 -12.40 29.50 26.85
C PRO A 653 -10.91 29.17 26.62
N GLY A 654 -10.33 28.40 27.54
CA GLY A 654 -8.95 27.92 27.50
C GLY A 654 -8.74 26.73 26.55
N ARG A 655 -7.53 26.17 26.54
CA ARG A 655 -7.13 25.07 25.66
C ARG A 655 -8.06 23.86 25.74
N GLY A 656 -8.56 23.54 26.93
CA GLY A 656 -9.46 22.41 27.18
C GLY A 656 -10.82 22.54 26.51
N LEU A 657 -11.33 23.76 26.34
CA LEU A 657 -12.64 24.01 25.73
C LEU A 657 -12.54 24.21 24.21
N VAL A 658 -11.63 25.07 23.75
CA VAL A 658 -11.60 25.53 22.35
C VAL A 658 -10.30 25.19 21.60
N GLY A 659 -9.32 24.59 22.28
CA GLY A 659 -7.99 24.34 21.74
C GLY A 659 -7.08 25.57 21.82
N GLU A 660 -5.77 25.33 21.75
CA GLU A 660 -4.73 26.35 22.01
C GLU A 660 -4.81 27.57 21.09
N GLU A 661 -4.98 27.35 19.78
CA GLU A 661 -5.05 28.42 18.79
C GLU A 661 -6.24 29.36 19.02
N ALA A 662 -7.43 28.81 19.29
CA ALA A 662 -8.62 29.62 19.53
C ALA A 662 -8.57 30.33 20.88
N ALA A 663 -8.00 29.69 21.91
CA ALA A 663 -7.80 30.29 23.21
C ALA A 663 -6.84 31.50 23.15
N ALA A 664 -5.78 31.41 22.34
CA ALA A 664 -4.88 32.53 22.08
C ALA A 664 -5.61 33.71 21.40
N VAL A 665 -6.52 33.44 20.46
CA VAL A 665 -7.34 34.49 19.84
C VAL A 665 -8.29 35.14 20.86
N ALA A 666 -8.90 34.36 21.76
CA ALA A 666 -9.75 34.89 22.82
C ALA A 666 -8.98 35.88 23.72
N SER A 667 -7.74 35.54 24.10
CA SER A 667 -6.86 36.44 24.85
C SER A 667 -6.50 37.70 24.05
N ALA A 668 -6.12 37.54 22.78
CA ALA A 668 -5.76 38.67 21.92
C ALA A 668 -6.91 39.68 21.74
N LEU A 669 -8.15 39.21 21.62
CA LEU A 669 -9.35 40.07 21.55
C LEU A 669 -9.45 41.01 22.76
N LEU A 670 -9.19 40.53 23.98
CA LEU A 670 -9.20 41.36 25.19
C LEU A 670 -8.02 42.33 25.26
N GLN A 671 -6.88 41.94 24.71
CA GLN A 671 -5.70 42.80 24.66
C GLN A 671 -5.89 43.99 23.71
N HIS A 672 -6.59 43.76 22.59
CA HIS A 672 -6.84 44.76 21.55
C HIS A 672 -8.06 45.62 21.85
N CYS A 673 -8.92 45.23 22.80
CA CYS A 673 -10.11 45.99 23.15
C CYS A 673 -9.75 47.28 23.90
N THR A 674 -10.29 48.41 23.43
CA THR A 674 -10.09 49.74 24.03
C THR A 674 -11.11 50.06 25.14
N GLY A 675 -12.26 49.38 25.17
CA GLY A 675 -13.32 49.55 26.18
C GLY A 675 -13.41 48.41 27.21
N GLU A 676 -14.53 48.35 27.94
CA GLU A 676 -14.92 47.21 28.80
C GLU A 676 -13.93 46.85 29.93
N LEU A 677 -13.39 47.87 30.62
CA LEU A 677 -12.36 47.69 31.65
C LEU A 677 -12.73 46.69 32.74
N GLU A 678 -13.94 46.77 33.30
CA GLU A 678 -14.37 45.84 34.36
C GLU A 678 -14.39 44.39 33.87
N PHE A 679 -14.96 44.14 32.69
CA PHE A 679 -15.00 42.80 32.10
C PHE A 679 -13.60 42.26 31.80
N ARG A 680 -12.70 43.11 31.33
CA ARG A 680 -11.30 42.73 31.09
C ARG A 680 -10.58 42.37 32.39
N ARG A 681 -10.89 43.02 33.52
CA ARG A 681 -10.37 42.63 34.86
C ARG A 681 -10.93 41.29 35.32
N GLU A 682 -12.23 41.06 35.13
CA GLU A 682 -12.85 39.76 35.41
C GLU A 682 -12.17 38.65 34.60
N CYS A 683 -11.97 38.88 33.30
CA CYS A 683 -11.29 37.95 32.43
C CYS A 683 -9.82 37.74 32.80
N LEU A 684 -9.12 38.77 33.29
CA LEU A 684 -7.74 38.62 33.76
C LEU A 684 -7.66 37.59 34.90
N ALA A 685 -8.54 37.69 35.90
CA ALA A 685 -8.59 36.72 37.00
C ALA A 685 -8.88 35.29 36.49
N LEU A 686 -9.76 35.15 35.49
CA LEU A 686 -10.06 33.85 34.89
C LEU A 686 -8.88 33.29 34.07
N ILE A 687 -8.15 34.14 33.34
CA ILE A 687 -6.95 33.76 32.59
C ILE A 687 -5.82 33.36 33.54
N GLU A 688 -5.63 34.10 34.63
CA GLU A 688 -4.65 33.76 35.67
C GLU A 688 -4.95 32.38 36.27
N ALA A 689 -6.20 32.13 36.66
CA ALA A 689 -6.63 30.82 37.16
C ALA A 689 -6.48 29.71 36.09
N ALA A 690 -6.77 30.00 34.82
CA ALA A 690 -6.55 29.05 33.72
C ALA A 690 -5.06 28.75 33.51
N ALA A 691 -4.19 29.76 33.65
CA ALA A 691 -2.75 29.61 33.51
C ALA A 691 -2.12 28.84 34.68
N GLU A 692 -2.64 28.99 35.90
CA GLU A 692 -2.24 28.17 37.05
C GLU A 692 -2.54 26.67 36.82
N ARG A 693 -3.64 26.36 36.12
CA ARG A 693 -4.02 24.99 35.75
C ARG A 693 -3.35 24.47 34.47
N GLY A 694 -2.50 25.27 33.82
CA GLY A 694 -1.84 24.91 32.56
C GLY A 694 -2.77 24.90 31.33
N ASP A 695 -3.95 25.51 31.44
CA ASP A 695 -4.94 25.60 30.35
C ASP A 695 -4.74 26.84 29.45
N MET A 696 -3.84 27.74 29.87
CA MET A 696 -3.35 28.90 29.13
C MET A 696 -1.87 29.16 29.49
N PRO A 697 -1.06 29.77 28.60
CA PRO A 697 0.30 30.15 28.95
C PRO A 697 0.32 31.42 29.82
N ARG A 698 1.17 31.44 30.86
CA ARG A 698 1.26 32.56 31.82
C ARG A 698 1.54 33.93 31.18
N ARG A 699 2.27 33.95 30.06
CA ARG A 699 2.53 35.16 29.28
C ARG A 699 1.26 35.89 28.83
N ASP A 700 0.16 35.18 28.58
CA ASP A 700 -1.07 35.81 28.09
C ASP A 700 -1.76 36.63 29.18
N ALA A 701 -1.66 36.21 30.46
CA ALA A 701 -2.06 37.03 31.59
C ALA A 701 -1.20 38.30 31.69
N ALA A 702 0.13 38.18 31.51
CA ALA A 702 1.04 39.33 31.52
C ALA A 702 0.71 40.37 30.44
N TYR A 703 0.41 39.91 29.22
CA TYR A 703 0.00 40.79 28.12
C TYR A 703 -1.32 41.53 28.38
N LEU A 704 -2.29 40.89 29.02
CA LEU A 704 -3.56 41.54 29.38
C LEU A 704 -3.38 42.50 30.57
N THR A 705 -2.59 42.13 31.58
CA THR A 705 -2.24 42.97 32.72
C THR A 705 -1.63 44.31 32.29
N ASP A 706 -0.65 44.28 31.39
CA ASP A 706 -0.05 45.51 30.86
C ASP A 706 -1.05 46.32 30.01
N SER A 707 -1.92 45.65 29.24
CA SER A 707 -2.98 46.31 28.46
C SER A 707 -3.98 47.07 29.36
N LEU A 708 -4.37 46.46 30.49
CA LEU A 708 -5.25 47.07 31.48
C LEU A 708 -4.56 48.24 32.18
N ARG A 709 -3.33 48.06 32.66
CA ARG A 709 -2.56 49.13 33.32
C ARG A 709 -2.39 50.34 32.42
N ARG A 710 -2.09 50.14 31.13
CA ARG A 710 -1.99 51.23 30.16
C ARG A 710 -3.31 51.98 30.02
N ALA A 711 -4.43 51.26 29.95
CA ALA A 711 -5.75 51.89 29.86
C ALA A 711 -6.15 52.64 31.15
N GLU A 712 -5.60 52.24 32.31
CA GLU A 712 -5.74 52.92 33.60
C GLU A 712 -4.75 54.09 33.81
N GLY A 713 -3.88 54.39 32.83
CA GLY A 713 -2.85 55.42 32.97
C GLY A 713 -1.72 55.03 33.94
N ARG A 714 -1.57 53.75 34.24
CA ARG A 714 -0.55 53.22 35.15
C ARG A 714 0.64 52.65 34.38
N PRO A 715 1.86 52.70 34.93
CA PRO A 715 3.00 52.01 34.34
C PRO A 715 2.76 50.51 34.23
N GLN A 716 3.22 49.93 33.12
CA GLN A 716 3.12 48.49 32.84
C GLN A 716 4.12 47.69 33.68
N LEU A 717 3.89 46.39 33.89
CA LEU A 717 4.76 45.54 34.70
C LEU A 717 5.76 44.75 33.87
N TYR A 718 5.34 44.25 32.71
CA TYR A 718 6.10 43.29 31.92
C TYR A 718 6.69 43.89 30.64
N GLY A 719 6.38 45.14 30.31
CA GLY A 719 6.94 45.81 29.13
C GLY A 719 6.38 45.28 27.82
N THR A 720 5.12 44.81 27.77
CA THR A 720 4.55 44.20 26.57
C THR A 720 3.94 45.19 25.58
N LYS A 721 3.66 46.44 26.01
CA LYS A 721 3.06 47.50 25.19
C LYS A 721 4.08 48.57 24.82
N PHE A 722 4.05 48.97 23.55
CA PHE A 722 4.97 49.92 22.95
C PHE A 722 4.18 51.06 22.28
N GLU A 723 4.81 52.21 22.18
CA GLU A 723 4.31 53.38 21.48
C GLU A 723 5.37 53.89 20.49
N ARG A 724 4.93 54.54 19.41
CA ARG A 724 5.84 55.24 18.50
C ARG A 724 6.18 56.61 19.09
N ALA A 725 7.48 56.87 19.26
CA ALA A 725 7.98 58.19 19.58
C ALA A 725 7.87 59.12 18.36
N ALA A 726 7.99 60.44 18.58
CA ALA A 726 7.92 61.46 17.51
C ALA A 726 8.94 61.26 16.37
N GLY A 727 10.03 60.53 16.61
CA GLY A 727 11.03 60.16 15.60
C GLY A 727 10.74 58.87 14.83
N GLY A 728 9.58 58.23 15.04
CA GLY A 728 9.18 56.99 14.38
C GLY A 728 9.59 55.70 15.11
N ASP A 729 10.57 55.76 16.01
CA ASP A 729 11.05 54.61 16.79
C ASP A 729 9.98 54.08 17.76
N LEU A 730 9.89 52.74 17.88
CA LEU A 730 9.08 52.08 18.89
C LEU A 730 9.80 52.09 20.24
N ARG A 731 9.15 52.62 21.27
CA ARG A 731 9.64 52.59 22.65
C ARG A 731 8.61 51.91 23.56
N PRO A 732 9.06 51.15 24.57
CA PRO A 732 8.13 50.60 25.55
C PRO A 732 7.44 51.75 26.29
N CYS A 733 6.12 51.64 26.52
CA CYS A 733 5.40 52.56 27.40
C CYS A 733 6.00 52.52 28.82
N PRO A 734 5.76 53.52 29.70
CA PRO A 734 6.34 53.57 31.05
C PRO A 734 6.19 52.26 31.83
N ILE A 735 7.29 51.74 32.38
CA ILE A 735 7.36 50.47 33.12
C ILE A 735 7.57 50.77 34.61
N GLU A 736 6.78 50.14 35.47
CA GLU A 736 6.99 50.17 36.92
C GLU A 736 8.25 49.39 37.24
N ASP A 737 9.22 49.99 37.93
CA ASP A 737 10.48 49.34 38.30
C ASP A 737 11.15 48.64 37.10
N ALA A 738 11.53 49.46 36.10
CA ALA A 738 12.06 48.99 34.82
C ALA A 738 13.36 48.17 34.99
N GLU A 739 14.13 48.39 36.05
CA GLU A 739 15.38 47.65 36.34
C GLU A 739 15.12 46.15 36.59
N ARG A 740 13.92 45.79 37.07
CA ARG A 740 13.54 44.41 37.39
C ARG A 740 12.56 43.79 36.39
N VAL A 741 12.36 44.43 35.23
CA VAL A 741 11.38 43.97 34.22
C VAL A 741 11.70 42.58 33.69
N ASP A 742 12.98 42.28 33.45
CA ASP A 742 13.39 40.99 32.89
C ASP A 742 13.24 39.84 33.90
N GLU A 743 13.38 40.11 35.21
CA GLU A 743 13.06 39.14 36.27
C GLU A 743 11.58 38.73 36.20
N ARG A 744 10.68 39.72 36.05
CA ARG A 744 9.24 39.49 35.93
C ARG A 744 8.88 38.77 34.62
N ARG A 745 9.51 39.15 33.51
CA ARG A 745 9.29 38.52 32.20
C ARG A 745 9.68 37.05 32.21
N ALA A 746 10.84 36.71 32.78
CA ALA A 746 11.29 35.33 32.90
C ALA A 746 10.30 34.46 33.72
N ALA A 747 9.75 34.99 34.81
CA ALA A 747 8.81 34.27 35.68
C ALA A 747 7.50 33.84 35.00
N VAL A 748 7.11 34.53 33.91
CA VAL A 748 5.90 34.23 33.13
C VAL A 748 6.19 33.62 31.75
N GLY A 749 7.46 33.30 31.46
CA GLY A 749 7.89 32.69 30.21
C GLY A 749 8.00 33.68 29.03
N LEU A 750 8.23 34.96 29.30
CA LEU A 750 8.61 35.97 28.32
C LEU A 750 10.14 36.08 28.24
N GLY A 751 10.69 36.28 27.03
CA GLY A 751 12.12 36.58 26.84
C GLY A 751 12.49 38.01 27.26
N PRO A 752 13.78 38.39 27.25
CA PRO A 752 14.23 39.72 27.65
C PRO A 752 13.51 40.87 26.90
N LEU A 753 13.33 42.01 27.56
CA LEU A 753 12.65 43.18 27.00
C LEU A 753 13.40 43.73 25.79
N ALA A 754 14.74 43.75 25.84
CA ALA A 754 15.59 44.22 24.75
C ALA A 754 15.40 43.39 23.47
N ASP A 755 15.37 42.06 23.60
CA ASP A 755 15.14 41.14 22.47
C ASP A 755 13.74 41.32 21.88
N TYR A 756 12.74 41.49 22.74
CA TYR A 756 11.37 41.74 22.31
C TYR A 756 11.22 43.10 21.60
N ALA A 757 11.90 44.14 22.07
CA ALA A 757 11.94 45.44 21.42
C ALA A 757 12.60 45.35 20.03
N ALA A 758 13.70 44.60 19.90
CA ALA A 758 14.36 44.35 18.61
C ALA A 758 13.44 43.60 17.63
N LEU A 759 12.73 42.57 18.11
CA LEU A 759 11.75 41.83 17.31
C LEU A 759 10.61 42.74 16.82
N LEU A 760 10.09 43.62 17.68
CA LEU A 760 9.05 44.56 17.31
C LEU A 760 9.55 45.62 16.32
N ALA A 761 10.75 46.14 16.49
CA ALA A 761 11.36 47.10 15.57
C ALA A 761 11.58 46.49 14.18
N ALA A 762 12.01 45.22 14.09
CA ALA A 762 12.15 44.50 12.84
C ALA A 762 10.79 44.23 12.16
N LYS A 763 9.76 43.90 12.96
CA LYS A 763 8.42 43.60 12.45
C LYS A 763 7.64 44.85 12.03
N TYR A 764 7.90 45.99 12.68
CA TYR A 764 7.19 47.25 12.46
C TYR A 764 8.21 48.41 12.33
N PRO A 765 8.93 48.49 11.18
CA PRO A 765 9.95 49.50 10.97
C PRO A 765 9.37 50.94 11.02
N ALA A 766 10.25 51.93 11.21
CA ALA A 766 9.87 53.33 11.07
C ALA A 766 9.37 53.61 9.63
N PRO A 767 8.31 54.41 9.43
CA PRO A 767 7.90 54.83 8.10
C PRO A 767 9.04 55.63 7.44
N GLU A 768 9.35 55.33 6.18
CA GLU A 768 10.33 56.10 5.41
C GLU A 768 9.78 57.52 5.18
N ASN A 769 10.50 58.53 5.69
CA ASN A 769 10.17 59.92 5.39
C ASN A 769 10.53 60.20 3.92
N GLU A 770 9.54 60.25 3.03
CA GLU A 770 9.71 60.91 1.73
C GLU A 770 9.98 62.39 1.99
N GLY A 771 11.23 62.80 1.78
CA GLY A 771 11.67 64.18 1.94
C GLY A 771 10.91 65.11 1.00
N VAL A 772 10.19 66.07 1.59
CA VAL A 772 9.74 67.28 0.91
C VAL A 772 10.99 68.07 0.50
N GLN A 773 11.34 68.02 -0.78
CA GLN A 773 12.31 68.96 -1.37
C GLN A 773 11.63 70.33 -1.51
N ALA A 774 12.25 71.34 -0.89
CA ALA A 774 11.96 72.76 -1.08
C ALA A 774 12.65 73.30 -2.34
#